data_AF-A0AAW4X4N9-F1
#
_entry.id   AF-A0AAW4X4N9-F1
#
_cell.length_a   1.000
_cell.length_b   1.000
_cell.length_c   1.000
_cell.angle_alpha   90.00
_cell.angle_beta   90.00
_cell.angle_gamma   90.00
#
_symmetry.space_group_name_H-M   'P 1'
#
loop_
_entity.id
_entity.type
_entity.pdbx_description
1 polymer ?
#
loop_
_entity_poly.entity_id
_entity_poly.type
_entity_poly.pdbx_seq_one_letter_code
_entity_poly.pdbx_strand_id
1 'polypeptide(L)'
;MSQTLTYVMGADNRALVDNVQDFHIDWNEQRNDNWITARQWEDGMRQVFVNIKNQDGTPFDLTGCNVWFEGFLPKSAKGDFRIIDDEGYVPIDESAGRFRFDMPKQAFPLAGSYRQAFFRILKNGNSVTTLEFDLKVLADKVVTGLVPRDWISPFERIADELLDSFKQHTADADKVLNDFQNKVTDLINELNRQGSATTSMLNDIQNRIAELEDKIKRDDLVTKPQLDEFEKHINELIENNSASSAYNTVADMQHDNKLKVGNMAHTFGYYGPNDGGGADYRILDHPDGFSIELDNHLWAQQINYTDNNYYGDISYSIDRDHRYHTTCYTITIPKKDYFGEMIMPEMNYHPEWISPNAWARQYHSTVTLNGDASIRIGPGETYMNGNIISGGKIIHEADPSKTYPDRMKSLAIMADRSIREYQAGTSAQQMLNDGAQVAFTVYYPLVKNGQKTGYANTDNDTTDNLRAGGRVTDHYPALGIGEKSDGTWIVIGCDGRSIDEDGLMADELAQKFVEAGCVNAWRMDGGGSESINYRGAKLNRNYDDNGFTDRKLQFTFDIRKPTAADNSNSYATAAAGEQKLNLFRQIMYPVNTFLMSSFAILGNTKVNNADELENFVNEVAYRLNESQMPQGAHLTGILTIPFTNSAIAQALGYPNLSGDFQWDYTCTAGNHNTGMFTVKGVNDHQFQAFRQFTKLKEPHWSKWYAMNQTTEVSGANPGGNITDFWIQRINNTVEFQCKIHADSNTWKTYITGLPLPLKDGLSIPVWGEGQNRIGFVNLDKGGKLNMRSDTNDTYNFHYTYLAKSTDYDIPY
;
A
#
# COMPACT_ATOMS: atom_id res chain seq x y z
N MET A 1 -1.79 -58.55 10.15
CA MET A 1 -3.10 -58.93 10.70
C MET A 1 -3.89 -57.65 10.88
N SER A 2 -4.75 -57.30 9.92
CA SER A 2 -5.71 -56.20 10.08
C SER A 2 -6.82 -56.66 11.02
N GLN A 3 -7.07 -55.91 12.08
CA GLN A 3 -8.22 -56.14 12.95
C GLN A 3 -9.40 -55.38 12.37
N THR A 4 -10.50 -56.11 12.15
CA THR A 4 -11.73 -55.55 11.60
C THR A 4 -12.81 -55.59 12.67
N LEU A 5 -13.30 -54.42 13.07
CA LEU A 5 -14.39 -54.27 14.03
C LEU A 5 -15.70 -54.06 13.26
N THR A 6 -16.80 -54.66 13.74
CA THR A 6 -18.12 -54.48 13.13
C THR A 6 -19.14 -54.04 14.18
N TYR A 7 -19.78 -52.90 13.95
CA TYR A 7 -20.74 -52.30 14.86
C TYR A 7 -22.13 -52.21 14.23
N VAL A 8 -23.15 -52.35 15.08
CA VAL A 8 -24.55 -52.12 14.74
C VAL A 8 -25.03 -50.91 15.56
N MET A 9 -25.40 -49.84 14.89
CA MET A 9 -25.86 -48.60 15.52
C MET A 9 -27.17 -48.85 16.25
N GLY A 10 -27.23 -48.48 17.54
CA GLY A 10 -28.43 -48.63 18.37
C GLY A 10 -28.62 -50.01 19.00
N ALA A 11 -27.62 -50.89 19.00
CA ALA A 11 -27.63 -52.09 19.84
C ALA A 11 -27.56 -51.71 21.33
N ASP A 12 -28.36 -52.35 22.19
CA ASP A 12 -28.47 -52.02 23.62
C ASP A 12 -27.68 -53.00 24.49
N ASN A 13 -26.59 -52.52 25.07
CA ASN A 13 -25.67 -53.31 25.89
C ASN A 13 -25.61 -52.81 27.35
N ARG A 14 -26.59 -52.01 27.81
CA ARG A 14 -26.60 -51.46 29.19
C ARG A 14 -26.60 -52.52 30.29
N ALA A 15 -27.00 -53.75 29.96
CA ALA A 15 -26.96 -54.89 30.88
C ALA A 15 -25.54 -55.40 31.20
N LEU A 16 -24.52 -55.00 30.43
CA LEU A 16 -23.12 -55.47 30.59
C LEU A 16 -22.27 -54.61 31.54
N VAL A 17 -22.87 -53.61 32.21
CA VAL A 17 -22.17 -52.63 33.05
C VAL A 17 -22.75 -52.63 34.47
N ASP A 18 -22.23 -53.52 35.33
CA ASP A 18 -22.68 -53.67 36.71
C ASP A 18 -22.21 -52.54 37.65
N ASN A 19 -21.10 -51.86 37.30
CA ASN A 19 -20.54 -50.76 38.08
C ASN A 19 -20.29 -49.54 37.18
N VAL A 20 -21.25 -48.61 37.19
CA VAL A 20 -21.24 -47.37 36.42
C VAL A 20 -20.14 -46.39 36.88
N GLN A 21 -19.56 -46.57 38.08
CA GLN A 21 -18.52 -45.68 38.64
C GLN A 21 -17.09 -46.09 38.25
N ASP A 22 -16.80 -47.39 38.14
CA ASP A 22 -15.50 -47.90 37.65
C ASP A 22 -15.52 -48.33 36.17
N PHE A 23 -16.69 -48.28 35.52
CA PHE A 23 -16.94 -48.57 34.09
C PHE A 23 -16.23 -49.84 33.59
N HIS A 24 -16.41 -50.95 34.32
CA HIS A 24 -15.90 -52.26 33.92
C HIS A 24 -17.00 -53.01 33.15
N ILE A 25 -16.76 -53.32 31.87
CA ILE A 25 -17.66 -54.12 31.04
C ILE A 25 -17.30 -55.59 31.23
N ASP A 26 -18.25 -56.41 31.70
CA ASP A 26 -18.06 -57.86 31.81
C ASP A 26 -18.52 -58.57 30.53
N TRP A 27 -17.55 -58.86 29.66
CA TRP A 27 -17.79 -59.56 28.40
C TRP A 27 -18.03 -61.07 28.56
N ASN A 28 -18.11 -61.62 29.78
CA ASN A 28 -18.44 -63.03 29.99
C ASN A 28 -19.93 -63.34 29.67
N GLU A 29 -20.78 -62.33 29.60
CA GLU A 29 -22.22 -62.48 29.33
C GLU A 29 -22.61 -62.41 27.84
N GLN A 30 -21.72 -61.92 26.96
CA GLN A 30 -21.90 -61.91 25.49
C GLN A 30 -20.55 -62.08 24.77
N ARG A 31 -20.54 -62.80 23.64
CA ARG A 31 -19.33 -62.96 22.82
C ARG A 31 -18.86 -61.61 22.27
N ASN A 32 -17.73 -61.10 22.77
CA ASN A 32 -17.08 -59.89 22.24
C ASN A 32 -16.17 -60.23 21.04
N ASP A 33 -16.66 -60.00 19.82
CA ASP A 33 -15.86 -60.16 18.60
C ASP A 33 -15.09 -58.87 18.22
N ASN A 34 -15.29 -57.76 18.94
CA ASN A 34 -14.64 -56.47 18.70
C ASN A 34 -13.54 -56.20 19.73
N TRP A 35 -12.30 -56.55 19.38
CA TRP A 35 -11.12 -56.31 20.22
C TRP A 35 -9.89 -55.88 19.40
N ILE A 36 -9.04 -55.11 20.07
CA ILE A 36 -7.77 -54.60 19.56
C ILE A 36 -6.64 -55.01 20.52
N THR A 37 -5.49 -55.37 19.96
CA THR A 37 -4.26 -55.52 20.74
C THR A 37 -3.12 -54.81 20.03
N ALA A 38 -2.41 -53.98 20.80
CA ALA A 38 -1.25 -53.21 20.35
C ALA A 38 -0.10 -53.35 21.35
N ARG A 39 1.10 -52.93 20.96
CA ARG A 39 2.26 -52.80 21.86
C ARG A 39 2.50 -51.32 22.15
N GLN A 40 3.09 -51.01 23.31
CA GLN A 40 3.54 -49.64 23.58
C GLN A 40 4.41 -49.13 22.42
N TRP A 41 4.28 -47.84 22.09
CA TRP A 41 5.03 -47.14 21.01
C TRP A 41 4.65 -47.43 19.57
N GLU A 42 3.70 -48.32 19.30
CA GLU A 42 3.22 -48.48 17.93
C GLU A 42 2.57 -47.17 17.46
N ASP A 43 2.94 -46.65 16.30
CA ASP A 43 2.36 -45.42 15.75
C ASP A 43 1.47 -45.76 14.55
N GLY A 44 1.13 -44.80 13.69
CA GLY A 44 0.19 -44.91 12.54
C GLY A 44 0.27 -46.13 11.59
N MET A 45 1.21 -47.06 11.79
CA MET A 45 1.16 -48.43 11.24
C MET A 45 0.17 -49.36 11.97
N ARG A 46 -0.35 -49.00 13.16
CA ARG A 46 -1.41 -49.74 13.85
C ARG A 46 -2.77 -49.30 13.32
N GLN A 47 -3.23 -50.00 12.28
CA GLN A 47 -4.47 -49.66 11.57
C GLN A 47 -5.64 -50.55 12.00
N VAL A 48 -6.80 -49.94 12.19
CA VAL A 48 -8.05 -50.59 12.61
C VAL A 48 -9.08 -50.40 11.52
N PHE A 49 -9.61 -51.48 10.98
CA PHE A 49 -10.66 -51.42 9.97
C PHE A 49 -12.01 -51.52 10.68
N VAL A 50 -12.96 -50.67 10.33
CA VAL A 50 -14.25 -50.59 11.02
C VAL A 50 -15.38 -50.59 10.01
N ASN A 51 -16.37 -51.47 10.23
CA ASN A 51 -17.61 -51.53 9.49
C ASN A 51 -18.77 -51.11 10.42
N ILE A 52 -19.63 -50.21 9.96
CA ILE A 52 -20.80 -49.74 10.71
C ILE A 52 -22.07 -50.10 9.93
N LYS A 53 -23.06 -50.64 10.65
CA LYS A 53 -24.36 -51.05 10.12
C LYS A 53 -25.50 -50.44 10.93
N ASN A 54 -26.67 -50.29 10.31
CA ASN A 54 -27.93 -50.01 10.98
C ASN A 54 -28.47 -51.26 11.70
N GLN A 55 -29.49 -51.08 12.57
CA GLN A 55 -30.14 -52.18 13.29
C GLN A 55 -30.70 -53.28 12.37
N ASP A 56 -31.13 -52.92 11.16
CA ASP A 56 -31.63 -53.84 10.14
C ASP A 56 -30.52 -54.60 9.37
N GLY A 57 -29.25 -54.34 9.70
CA GLY A 57 -28.07 -54.94 9.09
C GLY A 57 -27.58 -54.27 7.81
N THR A 58 -28.25 -53.21 7.33
CA THR A 58 -27.80 -52.42 6.16
C THR A 58 -26.59 -51.55 6.51
N PRO A 59 -25.75 -51.14 5.53
CA PRO A 59 -24.63 -50.23 5.78
C PRO A 59 -25.08 -48.88 6.35
N PHE A 60 -24.31 -48.35 7.30
CA PHE A 60 -24.52 -47.00 7.84
C PHE A 60 -23.71 -46.00 7.01
N ASP A 61 -24.37 -45.09 6.29
CA ASP A 61 -23.70 -44.12 5.41
C ASP A 61 -22.91 -43.06 6.20
N LEU A 62 -21.60 -43.03 5.98
CA LEU A 62 -20.65 -42.12 6.62
C LEU A 62 -20.35 -40.87 5.77
N THR A 63 -20.98 -40.68 4.61
CA THR A 63 -20.66 -39.58 3.69
C THR A 63 -20.73 -38.23 4.40
N GLY A 64 -19.60 -37.51 4.43
CA GLY A 64 -19.50 -36.20 5.09
C GLY A 64 -19.49 -36.25 6.62
N CYS A 65 -19.20 -37.42 7.20
CA CYS A 65 -18.90 -37.55 8.62
C CYS A 65 -17.40 -37.39 8.89
N ASN A 66 -17.06 -36.94 10.10
CA ASN A 66 -15.74 -37.17 10.69
C ASN A 66 -15.86 -38.23 11.79
N VAL A 67 -14.82 -39.02 12.03
CA VAL A 67 -14.81 -40.03 13.10
C VAL A 67 -13.66 -39.76 14.05
N TRP A 68 -13.95 -39.68 15.34
CA TRP A 68 -12.96 -39.50 16.38
C TRP A 68 -12.74 -40.81 17.12
N PHE A 69 -11.50 -41.07 17.54
CA PHE A 69 -11.21 -42.10 18.53
C PHE A 69 -11.16 -41.47 19.91
N GLU A 70 -11.98 -41.99 20.82
CA GLU A 70 -12.05 -41.55 22.21
C GLU A 70 -11.75 -42.73 23.13
N GLY A 71 -10.86 -42.50 24.11
CA GLY A 71 -10.45 -43.56 25.00
C GLY A 71 -10.00 -43.11 26.38
N PHE A 72 -10.21 -43.99 27.35
CA PHE A 72 -9.73 -43.86 28.71
C PHE A 72 -8.65 -44.91 28.98
N LEU A 73 -7.41 -44.45 29.18
CA LEU A 73 -6.23 -45.30 29.23
C LEU A 73 -6.23 -46.24 30.45
N PRO A 74 -5.40 -47.31 30.41
CA PRO A 74 -5.22 -48.21 31.54
C PRO A 74 -4.90 -47.46 32.84
N LYS A 75 -5.43 -47.94 33.96
CA LYS A 75 -5.19 -47.36 35.28
C LYS A 75 -3.69 -47.36 35.60
N SER A 76 -3.18 -46.22 36.04
CA SER A 76 -1.76 -46.02 36.33
C SER A 76 -1.57 -45.29 37.65
N ALA A 77 -0.48 -45.60 38.36
CA ALA A 77 -0.10 -44.86 39.56
C ALA A 77 0.26 -43.39 39.27
N LYS A 78 0.51 -43.04 38.00
CA LYS A 78 0.81 -41.66 37.55
C LYS A 78 -0.43 -40.80 37.34
N GLY A 79 -1.62 -41.39 37.41
CA GLY A 79 -2.88 -40.69 37.17
C GLY A 79 -3.72 -41.34 36.08
N ASP A 80 -4.85 -40.69 35.81
CA ASP A 80 -5.86 -41.07 34.86
C ASP A 80 -5.75 -40.19 33.62
N PHE A 81 -5.64 -40.82 32.44
CA PHE A 81 -5.34 -40.12 31.19
C PHE A 81 -6.31 -40.50 30.08
N ARG A 82 -6.64 -39.54 29.22
CA ARG A 82 -7.60 -39.66 28.13
C ARG A 82 -6.98 -39.36 26.78
N ILE A 83 -7.57 -39.92 25.74
CA ILE A 83 -7.22 -39.67 24.34
C ILE A 83 -8.48 -39.23 23.60
N ILE A 84 -8.36 -38.14 22.84
CA ILE A 84 -9.32 -37.67 21.85
C ILE A 84 -8.55 -37.38 20.57
N ASP A 85 -8.77 -38.20 19.55
CA ASP A 85 -8.11 -38.12 18.25
C ASP A 85 -9.12 -37.85 17.15
N ASP A 86 -8.98 -36.72 16.46
CA ASP A 86 -9.77 -36.35 15.28
C ASP A 86 -9.04 -36.52 13.94
N GLU A 87 -7.79 -36.99 13.94
CA GLU A 87 -6.92 -37.02 12.75
C GLU A 87 -6.70 -38.43 12.19
N GLY A 88 -6.89 -39.48 12.99
CA GLY A 88 -6.66 -40.87 12.56
C GLY A 88 -7.70 -41.45 11.58
N TYR A 89 -8.80 -40.75 11.29
CA TYR A 89 -9.87 -41.25 10.42
C TYR A 89 -9.51 -41.21 8.93
N VAL A 90 -9.62 -42.37 8.27
CA VAL A 90 -9.40 -42.52 6.83
C VAL A 90 -10.59 -43.24 6.20
N PRO A 91 -11.40 -42.56 5.37
CA PRO A 91 -12.54 -43.18 4.70
C PRO A 91 -12.07 -44.25 3.71
N ILE A 92 -12.74 -45.41 3.70
CA ILE A 92 -12.49 -46.48 2.71
C ILE A 92 -13.65 -46.54 1.73
N ASP A 93 -14.87 -46.64 2.25
CA ASP A 93 -16.12 -46.62 1.50
C ASP A 93 -17.20 -46.09 2.43
N GLU A 94 -17.40 -44.78 2.38
CA GLU A 94 -18.30 -44.07 3.28
C GLU A 94 -19.75 -44.53 3.10
N SER A 95 -20.18 -44.73 1.85
CA SER A 95 -21.53 -45.20 1.52
C SER A 95 -21.82 -46.61 2.03
N ALA A 96 -20.79 -47.44 2.17
CA ALA A 96 -20.87 -48.78 2.74
C ALA A 96 -20.53 -48.83 4.25
N GLY A 97 -20.37 -47.68 4.91
CA GLY A 97 -20.07 -47.58 6.33
C GLY A 97 -18.71 -48.12 6.73
N ARG A 98 -17.69 -47.97 5.88
CA ARG A 98 -16.36 -48.55 6.08
C ARG A 98 -15.27 -47.50 6.18
N PHE A 99 -14.47 -47.58 7.23
CA PHE A 99 -13.29 -46.74 7.40
C PHE A 99 -12.11 -47.49 8.00
N ARG A 100 -10.93 -46.89 7.85
CA ARG A 100 -9.70 -47.24 8.55
C ARG A 100 -9.44 -46.16 9.59
N PHE A 101 -8.99 -46.56 10.77
CA PHE A 101 -8.44 -45.64 11.75
C PHE A 101 -6.96 -45.95 11.97
N ASP A 102 -6.10 -44.97 11.71
CA ASP A 102 -4.67 -45.05 11.97
C ASP A 102 -4.41 -44.59 13.41
N MET A 103 -4.07 -45.52 14.29
CA MET A 103 -3.92 -45.20 15.71
C MET A 103 -2.60 -44.47 15.97
N PRO A 104 -2.60 -43.36 16.73
CA PRO A 104 -1.41 -42.61 17.06
C PRO A 104 -0.64 -43.29 18.20
N LYS A 105 0.68 -43.08 18.28
CA LYS A 105 1.50 -43.59 19.41
C LYS A 105 1.01 -43.15 20.80
N GLN A 106 0.30 -42.01 20.87
CA GLN A 106 -0.33 -41.46 22.07
C GLN A 106 -1.48 -42.35 22.59
N ALA A 107 -1.99 -43.29 21.77
CA ALA A 107 -2.91 -44.33 22.20
C ALA A 107 -2.20 -45.48 22.95
N PHE A 108 -0.87 -45.56 22.93
CA PHE A 108 -0.15 -46.70 23.51
C PHE A 108 0.96 -46.35 24.54
N PRO A 109 0.83 -45.30 25.39
CA PRO A 109 1.87 -44.96 26.35
C PRO A 109 1.89 -45.90 27.57
N LEU A 110 0.77 -46.57 27.89
CA LEU A 110 0.60 -47.40 29.09
C LEU A 110 0.24 -48.84 28.71
N ALA A 111 0.98 -49.80 29.26
CA ALA A 111 0.63 -51.21 29.15
C ALA A 111 -0.58 -51.54 30.06
N GLY A 112 -1.53 -52.31 29.54
CA GLY A 112 -2.77 -52.68 30.22
C GLY A 112 -3.98 -52.61 29.31
N SER A 113 -5.16 -52.94 29.84
CA SER A 113 -6.42 -52.79 29.11
C SER A 113 -6.95 -51.37 29.29
N TYR A 114 -7.44 -50.78 28.19
CA TYR A 114 -8.22 -49.55 28.24
C TYR A 114 -9.45 -49.77 29.12
N ARG A 115 -9.82 -48.72 29.85
CA ARG A 115 -11.06 -48.71 30.63
C ARG A 115 -12.27 -48.44 29.75
N GLN A 116 -12.07 -47.65 28.70
CA GLN A 116 -13.09 -47.37 27.69
C GLN A 116 -12.41 -47.03 26.37
N ALA A 117 -12.93 -47.51 25.26
CA ALA A 117 -12.46 -47.17 23.93
C ALA A 117 -13.63 -47.27 22.96
N PHE A 118 -13.90 -46.21 22.19
CA PHE A 118 -14.97 -46.17 21.21
C PHE A 118 -14.66 -45.16 20.11
N PHE A 119 -15.43 -45.22 19.02
CA PHE A 119 -15.40 -44.21 17.98
C PHE A 119 -16.62 -43.29 18.09
N ARG A 120 -16.42 -41.99 17.96
CA ARG A 120 -17.49 -41.00 17.84
C ARG A 120 -17.60 -40.55 16.39
N ILE A 121 -18.79 -40.62 15.81
CA ILE A 121 -19.08 -40.20 14.44
C ILE A 121 -19.78 -38.84 14.52
N LEU A 122 -19.28 -37.85 13.80
CA LEU A 122 -19.74 -36.48 13.82
C LEU A 122 -20.18 -36.03 12.42
N LYS A 123 -21.33 -35.35 12.34
CA LYS A 123 -21.83 -34.73 11.10
C LYS A 123 -22.66 -33.50 11.43
N ASN A 124 -22.32 -32.36 10.85
CA ASN A 124 -23.05 -31.09 11.01
C ASN A 124 -23.34 -30.72 12.49
N GLY A 125 -22.35 -30.89 13.37
CA GLY A 125 -22.48 -30.60 14.81
C GLY A 125 -23.25 -31.63 15.63
N ASN A 126 -23.83 -32.66 15.01
CA ASN A 126 -24.43 -33.81 15.68
C ASN A 126 -23.39 -34.92 15.85
N SER A 127 -23.54 -35.75 16.89
CA SER A 127 -22.68 -36.91 17.07
C SER A 127 -23.43 -38.16 17.52
N VAL A 128 -22.89 -39.31 17.15
CA VAL A 128 -23.31 -40.63 17.63
C VAL A 128 -22.05 -41.48 17.86
N THR A 129 -22.05 -42.38 18.84
CA THR A 129 -20.88 -43.21 19.15
C THR A 129 -21.09 -44.66 18.76
N THR A 130 -20.00 -45.37 18.49
CA THR A 130 -20.01 -46.83 18.57
C THR A 130 -20.19 -47.25 20.04
N LEU A 131 -20.57 -48.50 20.24
CA LEU A 131 -20.37 -49.14 21.53
C LEU A 131 -18.87 -49.34 21.80
N GLU A 132 -18.53 -49.55 23.06
CA GLU A 132 -17.17 -49.80 23.50
C GLU A 132 -16.59 -51.09 22.91
N PHE A 133 -15.27 -51.11 22.73
CA PHE A 133 -14.52 -52.30 22.36
C PHE A 133 -13.29 -52.49 23.25
N ASP A 134 -12.78 -53.72 23.28
CA ASP A 134 -11.62 -54.04 24.10
C ASP A 134 -10.34 -53.55 23.41
N LEU A 135 -9.54 -52.71 24.07
CA LEU A 135 -8.20 -52.34 23.61
C LEU A 135 -7.16 -52.71 24.66
N LYS A 136 -6.24 -53.61 24.31
CA LYS A 136 -5.16 -54.05 25.19
C LYS A 136 -3.79 -53.63 24.66
N VAL A 137 -3.01 -52.96 25.50
CA VAL A 137 -1.64 -52.54 25.20
C VAL A 137 -0.65 -53.45 25.92
N LEU A 138 0.22 -54.11 25.17
CA LEU A 138 1.29 -54.95 25.69
C LEU A 138 2.52 -54.12 26.05
N ALA A 139 3.15 -54.46 27.17
CA ALA A 139 4.37 -53.78 27.60
C ALA A 139 5.52 -53.95 26.58
N ASP A 140 6.22 -52.86 26.31
CA ASP A 140 7.52 -52.88 25.63
C ASP A 140 8.63 -52.69 26.67
N LYS A 141 9.60 -53.61 26.69
CA LYS A 141 10.72 -53.58 27.64
C LYS A 141 12.01 -53.01 27.02
N VAL A 142 11.99 -52.65 25.74
CA VAL A 142 13.16 -52.21 24.96
C VAL A 142 13.15 -50.69 24.79
N VAL A 143 11.99 -50.10 24.48
CA VAL A 143 11.83 -48.64 24.30
C VAL A 143 11.10 -48.03 25.50
N THR A 144 11.69 -47.01 26.12
CA THR A 144 11.14 -46.32 27.31
C THR A 144 11.13 -44.80 27.09
N GLY A 145 10.22 -44.06 27.76
CA GLY A 145 10.18 -42.58 27.67
C GLY A 145 8.86 -41.88 27.28
N LEU A 146 7.80 -42.59 26.85
CA LEU A 146 6.50 -41.97 26.57
C LEU A 146 5.85 -41.67 27.91
N VAL A 147 5.68 -40.39 28.21
CA VAL A 147 5.00 -39.94 29.42
C VAL A 147 3.50 -39.92 29.14
N PRO A 148 2.67 -40.65 29.89
CA PRO A 148 1.23 -40.58 29.72
C PRO A 148 0.74 -39.17 30.10
N ARG A 149 -0.06 -38.58 29.22
CA ARG A 149 -0.74 -37.29 29.40
C ARG A 149 -2.10 -37.36 28.70
N ASP A 150 -3.01 -36.46 29.05
CA ASP A 150 -4.19 -36.23 28.22
C ASP A 150 -3.73 -35.72 26.85
N TRP A 151 -4.28 -36.30 25.78
CA TRP A 151 -3.93 -35.90 24.42
C TRP A 151 -5.20 -35.58 23.63
N ILE A 152 -5.20 -34.38 23.04
CA ILE A 152 -6.31 -33.77 22.29
C ILE A 152 -5.70 -33.20 21.02
N SER A 153 -5.88 -33.86 19.87
CA SER A 153 -5.25 -33.45 18.61
C SER A 153 -5.57 -32.02 18.16
N PRO A 154 -6.81 -31.48 18.27
CA PRO A 154 -7.09 -30.09 17.89
C PRO A 154 -6.27 -29.05 18.66
N PHE A 155 -5.93 -29.32 19.91
CA PHE A 155 -5.15 -28.40 20.74
C PHE A 155 -3.68 -28.36 20.33
N GLU A 156 -3.08 -29.53 20.06
CA GLU A 156 -1.66 -29.62 19.66
C GLU A 156 -1.44 -28.97 18.29
N ARG A 157 -2.37 -29.13 17.32
CA ARG A 157 -2.32 -28.44 16.02
C ARG A 157 -2.29 -26.92 16.18
N ILE A 158 -3.19 -26.37 16.99
CA ILE A 158 -3.27 -24.93 17.25
C ILE A 158 -2.00 -24.44 17.96
N ALA A 159 -1.44 -25.22 18.88
CA ALA A 159 -0.20 -24.87 19.58
C ALA A 159 1.02 -24.85 18.63
N ASP A 160 1.11 -25.79 17.70
CA ASP A 160 2.18 -25.85 16.69
C ASP A 160 2.06 -24.71 15.66
N GLU A 161 0.85 -24.42 15.18
CA GLU A 161 0.58 -23.27 14.29
C GLU A 161 0.97 -21.94 14.96
N LEU A 162 0.65 -21.77 16.24
CA LEU A 162 1.07 -20.62 17.04
C LEU A 162 2.60 -20.55 17.19
N LEU A 163 3.24 -21.68 17.49
CA LEU A 163 4.68 -21.74 17.69
C LEU A 163 5.47 -21.42 16.41
N ASP A 164 5.01 -21.90 15.26
CA ASP A 164 5.66 -21.62 13.98
C ASP A 164 5.43 -20.18 13.53
N SER A 165 4.24 -19.62 13.77
CA SER A 165 3.99 -18.18 13.61
C SER A 165 4.94 -17.35 14.49
N PHE A 166 5.14 -17.73 15.76
CA PHE A 166 6.07 -17.04 16.65
C PHE A 166 7.53 -17.11 16.18
N LYS A 167 8.00 -18.26 15.68
CA LYS A 167 9.38 -18.42 15.17
C LYS A 167 9.62 -17.58 13.92
N GLN A 168 8.62 -17.47 13.04
CA GLN A 168 8.74 -16.72 11.79
C GLN A 168 8.85 -15.21 12.08
N HIS A 169 8.07 -14.68 13.02
CA HIS A 169 8.15 -13.27 13.44
C HIS A 169 9.50 -12.88 14.05
N THR A 170 10.18 -13.78 14.77
CA THR A 170 11.52 -13.51 15.32
C THR A 170 12.62 -13.48 14.25
N ALA A 171 12.55 -14.35 13.23
CA ALA A 171 13.53 -14.38 12.14
C ALA A 171 13.45 -13.13 11.25
N ASP A 172 12.24 -12.61 11.02
CA ASP A 172 12.02 -11.38 10.26
C ASP A 172 12.56 -10.15 11.01
N ALA A 173 12.44 -10.11 12.34
CA ALA A 173 13.03 -9.05 13.17
C ALA A 173 14.57 -9.05 13.12
N ASP A 174 15.20 -10.24 13.20
CA ASP A 174 16.66 -10.37 13.09
C ASP A 174 17.18 -9.99 11.70
N LYS A 175 16.43 -10.32 10.65
CA LYS A 175 16.77 -9.93 9.28
C LYS A 175 16.74 -8.41 9.09
N VAL A 176 15.70 -7.75 9.59
CA VAL A 176 15.59 -6.27 9.54
C VAL A 176 16.73 -5.61 10.32
N LEU A 177 17.10 -6.15 11.49
CA LEU A 177 18.20 -5.61 12.29
C LEU A 177 19.57 -5.79 11.59
N ASN A 178 19.81 -6.95 10.98
CA ASN A 178 21.04 -7.24 10.24
C ASN A 178 21.15 -6.41 8.96
N ASP A 179 20.06 -6.26 8.21
CA ASP A 179 20.04 -5.42 6.99
C ASP A 179 20.29 -3.94 7.32
N PHE A 180 19.77 -3.46 8.45
CA PHE A 180 20.05 -2.11 8.93
C PHE A 180 21.53 -1.95 9.32
N GLN A 181 22.11 -2.89 10.07
CA GLN A 181 23.52 -2.88 10.45
C GLN A 181 24.46 -2.90 9.24
N ASN A 182 24.15 -3.71 8.22
CA ASN A 182 24.93 -3.77 6.98
C ASN A 182 24.89 -2.45 6.21
N LYS A 183 23.71 -1.85 6.06
CA LYS A 183 23.56 -0.53 5.40
C LYS A 183 24.33 0.58 6.10
N VAL A 184 24.31 0.61 7.44
CA VAL A 184 25.09 1.60 8.24
C VAL A 184 26.59 1.36 8.06
N THR A 185 27.03 0.11 8.02
CA THR A 185 28.44 -0.25 7.83
C THR A 185 28.94 0.14 6.43
N ASP A 186 28.16 -0.12 5.39
CA ASP A 186 28.49 0.27 4.01
C ASP A 186 28.57 1.79 3.85
N LEU A 187 27.65 2.52 4.48
CA LEU A 187 27.68 3.99 4.48
C LEU A 187 28.94 4.54 5.15
N ILE A 188 29.34 3.98 6.29
CA ILE A 188 30.58 4.37 7.00
C ILE A 188 31.81 4.06 6.14
N ASN A 189 31.83 2.90 5.48
CA ASN A 189 32.94 2.51 4.59
C ASN A 189 33.06 3.43 3.38
N GLU A 190 31.94 3.80 2.76
CA GLU A 190 31.94 4.74 1.63
C GLU A 190 32.37 6.15 2.06
N LEU A 191 31.92 6.62 3.23
CA LEU A 191 32.39 7.89 3.80
C LEU A 191 33.90 7.90 4.02
N ASN A 192 34.46 6.81 4.57
CA ASN A 192 35.90 6.65 4.78
C ASN A 192 36.66 6.59 3.45
N ARG A 193 36.10 5.96 2.42
CA ARG A 193 36.68 5.88 1.08
C ARG A 193 36.70 7.26 0.40
N GLN A 194 35.62 8.03 0.53
CA GLN A 194 35.54 9.41 0.02
C GLN A 194 36.51 10.35 0.75
N GLY A 195 36.65 10.24 2.07
CA GLY A 195 37.64 10.99 2.84
C GLY A 195 39.08 10.66 2.44
N SER A 196 39.37 9.38 2.19
CA SER A 196 40.68 8.93 1.72
C SER A 196 40.98 9.38 0.29
N ALA A 197 40.00 9.31 -0.62
CA ALA A 197 40.14 9.80 -1.99
C ALA A 197 40.38 11.32 -2.02
N THR A 198 39.69 12.08 -1.18
CA THR A 198 39.88 13.53 -1.04
C THR A 198 41.28 13.86 -0.51
N THR A 199 41.77 13.11 0.48
CA THR A 199 43.12 13.29 1.03
C THR A 199 44.21 12.95 0.00
N SER A 200 44.03 11.87 -0.76
CA SER A 200 44.92 11.51 -1.87
C SER A 200 44.91 12.55 -2.98
N MET A 201 43.74 13.09 -3.33
CA MET A 201 43.61 14.17 -4.32
C MET A 201 44.30 15.45 -3.84
N LEU A 202 44.18 15.80 -2.57
CA LEU A 202 44.88 16.95 -1.98
C LEU A 202 46.40 16.76 -1.99
N ASN A 203 46.89 15.58 -1.61
CA ASN A 203 48.33 15.27 -1.66
C ASN A 203 48.86 15.28 -3.10
N ASP A 204 48.09 14.76 -4.06
CA ASP A 204 48.47 14.75 -5.47
C ASP A 204 48.50 16.17 -6.06
N ILE A 205 47.52 17.01 -5.71
CA ILE A 205 47.53 18.45 -6.04
C ILE A 205 48.74 19.14 -5.41
N GLN A 206 49.06 18.84 -4.15
CA GLN A 206 50.20 19.42 -3.45
C GLN A 206 51.54 19.05 -4.13
N ASN A 207 51.69 17.79 -4.56
CA ASN A 207 52.85 17.32 -5.31
C ASN A 207 52.93 17.96 -6.70
N ARG A 208 51.81 18.06 -7.44
CA ARG A 208 51.77 18.66 -8.77
C ARG A 208 52.06 20.17 -8.74
N ILE A 209 51.63 20.87 -7.70
CA ILE A 209 51.97 22.29 -7.48
C ILE A 209 53.47 22.44 -7.22
N ALA A 210 54.06 21.58 -6.38
CA ALA A 210 55.50 21.59 -6.14
C ALA A 210 56.31 21.30 -7.43
N GLU A 211 55.88 20.33 -8.24
CA GLU A 211 56.50 20.03 -9.54
C GLU A 211 56.36 21.18 -10.55
N LEU A 212 55.21 21.87 -10.57
CA LEU A 212 54.98 23.06 -11.39
C LEU A 212 55.89 24.21 -10.95
N GLU A 213 56.00 24.46 -9.64
CA GLU A 213 56.95 25.45 -9.12
C GLU A 213 58.39 25.13 -9.53
N ASP A 214 58.78 23.85 -9.49
CA ASP A 214 60.13 23.42 -9.90
C ASP A 214 60.35 23.47 -11.41
N LYS A 215 59.31 23.31 -12.24
CA LYS A 215 59.39 23.51 -13.70
C LYS A 215 59.45 25.00 -14.05
N ILE A 216 58.70 25.84 -13.34
CA ILE A 216 58.78 27.31 -13.45
C ILE A 216 60.17 27.80 -13.06
N LYS A 217 60.76 27.30 -11.97
CA LYS A 217 62.12 27.67 -11.54
C LYS A 217 63.23 27.20 -12.48
N ARG A 218 62.95 26.23 -13.36
CA ARG A 218 63.91 25.65 -14.32
C ARG A 218 63.77 26.20 -15.74
N ASP A 219 62.89 27.18 -15.97
CA ASP A 219 62.57 27.72 -17.30
C ASP A 219 62.15 26.64 -18.32
N ASP A 220 61.55 25.54 -17.85
CA ASP A 220 61.11 24.38 -18.66
C ASP A 220 59.65 24.55 -19.16
N LEU A 221 59.19 25.81 -19.24
CA LEU A 221 57.84 26.19 -19.65
C LEU A 221 57.89 27.21 -20.80
N VAL A 222 57.04 26.99 -21.80
CA VAL A 222 56.97 27.81 -23.02
C VAL A 222 56.50 29.22 -22.68
N THR A 223 57.31 30.21 -23.05
CA THR A 223 57.00 31.63 -22.90
C THR A 223 56.07 32.11 -24.02
N LYS A 224 55.31 33.19 -23.77
CA LYS A 224 54.39 33.76 -24.78
C LYS A 224 55.06 34.05 -26.15
N PRO A 225 56.30 34.56 -26.22
CA PRO A 225 57.00 34.71 -27.50
C PRO A 225 57.27 33.40 -28.24
N GLN A 226 57.54 32.31 -27.52
CA GLN A 226 57.72 30.98 -28.11
C GLN A 226 56.39 30.38 -28.60
N LEU A 227 55.28 30.74 -27.94
CA LEU A 227 53.93 30.37 -28.36
C LEU A 227 53.53 31.10 -29.64
N ASP A 228 53.85 32.39 -29.76
CA ASP A 228 53.58 33.21 -30.94
C ASP A 228 54.37 32.72 -32.17
N GLU A 229 55.60 32.22 -31.97
CA GLU A 229 56.43 31.64 -33.04
C GLU A 229 55.94 30.25 -33.49
N PHE A 230 55.36 29.48 -32.57
CA PHE A 230 54.71 28.21 -32.86
C PHE A 230 53.38 28.41 -33.62
N GLU A 231 52.58 29.40 -33.22
CA GLU A 231 51.33 29.78 -33.92
C GLU A 231 51.59 30.12 -35.40
N LYS A 232 52.69 30.85 -35.67
CA LYS A 232 53.10 31.19 -37.03
C LYS A 232 53.44 29.95 -37.88
N HIS A 233 54.18 28.99 -37.31
CA HIS A 233 54.50 27.72 -37.98
C HIS A 233 53.27 26.83 -38.22
N ILE A 234 52.31 26.84 -37.30
CA ILE A 234 51.05 26.09 -37.42
C ILE A 234 50.18 26.67 -38.55
N ASN A 235 50.09 28.00 -38.67
CA ASN A 235 49.34 28.65 -39.75
C ASN A 235 49.92 28.33 -41.14
N GLU A 236 51.25 28.25 -41.29
CA GLU A 236 51.92 27.83 -42.54
C GLU A 236 51.71 26.34 -42.88
N LEU A 237 51.50 25.48 -41.87
CA LEU A 237 51.16 24.06 -42.03
C LEU A 237 49.68 23.83 -42.39
N ILE A 238 48.78 24.67 -41.89
CA ILE A 238 47.32 24.60 -42.16
C ILE A 238 46.99 25.00 -43.60
N GLU A 239 47.70 25.97 -44.18
CA GLU A 239 47.51 26.37 -45.58
C GLU A 239 47.85 25.27 -46.61
N ASN A 240 48.56 24.21 -46.19
CA ASN A 240 49.04 23.14 -47.08
C ASN A 240 48.32 21.78 -46.92
N ASN A 241 47.30 21.67 -46.06
CA ASN A 241 46.65 20.37 -45.77
C ASN A 241 45.13 20.39 -46.07
N SER A 242 44.77 19.88 -47.25
CA SER A 242 43.41 19.95 -47.84
C SER A 242 42.38 18.95 -47.28
N ALA A 243 42.46 18.58 -46.00
CA ALA A 243 41.63 17.49 -45.45
C ALA A 243 40.66 17.89 -44.31
N SER A 244 40.79 19.09 -43.72
CA SER A 244 39.87 19.57 -42.68
C SER A 244 39.65 21.08 -42.77
N SER A 245 38.43 21.53 -43.08
CA SER A 245 38.07 22.95 -43.13
C SER A 245 37.50 23.41 -41.79
N ALA A 246 38.02 24.50 -41.22
CA ALA A 246 37.48 25.10 -39.99
C ALA A 246 36.68 26.38 -40.30
N TYR A 247 35.56 26.56 -39.62
CA TYR A 247 34.60 27.63 -39.81
C TYR A 247 34.24 28.28 -38.47
N ASN A 248 33.90 29.57 -38.47
CA ASN A 248 33.47 30.24 -37.24
C ASN A 248 32.09 29.74 -36.79
N THR A 249 31.19 29.51 -37.75
CA THR A 249 29.79 29.12 -37.51
C THR A 249 29.35 27.98 -38.42
N VAL A 250 28.20 27.36 -38.11
CA VAL A 250 27.55 26.39 -39.00
C VAL A 250 27.12 27.05 -40.31
N ALA A 251 26.62 28.28 -40.28
CA ALA A 251 26.23 29.00 -41.49
C ALA A 251 27.42 29.21 -42.45
N ASP A 252 28.61 29.54 -41.92
CA ASP A 252 29.82 29.67 -42.73
C ASP A 252 30.19 28.35 -43.43
N MET A 253 30.01 27.23 -42.74
CA MET A 253 30.19 25.90 -43.33
C MET A 253 29.13 25.60 -44.41
N GLN A 254 27.85 25.91 -44.14
CA GLN A 254 26.74 25.68 -45.07
C GLN A 254 26.95 26.38 -46.42
N HIS A 255 27.54 27.57 -46.39
CA HIS A 255 27.80 28.36 -47.59
C HIS A 255 29.09 27.96 -48.34
N ASP A 256 29.93 27.04 -47.82
CA ASP A 256 31.12 26.59 -48.54
C ASP A 256 30.84 25.50 -49.58
N ASN A 257 30.67 25.95 -50.82
CA ASN A 257 30.47 25.10 -51.99
C ASN A 257 31.67 24.20 -52.36
N LYS A 258 32.82 24.32 -51.69
CA LYS A 258 34.02 23.51 -51.97
C LYS A 258 34.05 22.18 -51.22
N LEU A 259 33.19 22.01 -50.20
CA LEU A 259 33.07 20.77 -49.44
C LEU A 259 32.68 19.59 -50.34
N LYS A 260 33.28 18.43 -50.11
CA LYS A 260 33.05 17.19 -50.86
C LYS A 260 32.72 16.04 -49.91
N VAL A 261 32.02 15.03 -50.41
CA VAL A 261 31.74 13.79 -49.69
C VAL A 261 33.03 13.20 -49.10
N GLY A 262 32.99 12.86 -47.81
CA GLY A 262 34.13 12.37 -47.04
C GLY A 262 35.02 13.46 -46.43
N ASN A 263 34.80 14.74 -46.72
CA ASN A 263 35.47 15.83 -46.01
C ASN A 263 35.08 15.86 -44.53
N MET A 264 36.02 16.35 -43.73
CA MET A 264 35.79 16.74 -42.34
C MET A 264 35.72 18.26 -42.27
N ALA A 265 34.74 18.79 -41.56
CA ALA A 265 34.59 20.21 -41.28
C ALA A 265 34.50 20.43 -39.77
N HIS A 266 35.07 21.52 -39.26
CA HIS A 266 34.99 21.92 -37.86
C HIS A 266 34.34 23.29 -37.74
N THR A 267 33.42 23.48 -36.81
CA THR A 267 32.87 24.80 -36.48
C THR A 267 33.29 25.20 -35.06
N PHE A 268 33.69 26.45 -34.87
CA PHE A 268 34.01 26.99 -33.54
C PHE A 268 32.75 27.33 -32.71
N GLY A 269 31.58 27.34 -33.35
CA GLY A 269 30.27 27.51 -32.72
C GLY A 269 29.12 27.25 -33.68
N TYR A 270 27.88 27.26 -33.19
CA TYR A 270 26.69 27.06 -34.02
C TYR A 270 26.26 28.36 -34.71
N TYR A 271 25.94 29.39 -33.92
CA TYR A 271 25.56 30.74 -34.37
C TYR A 271 26.71 31.74 -34.32
N GLY A 272 27.67 31.55 -33.41
CA GLY A 272 28.83 32.43 -33.25
C GLY A 272 30.02 31.67 -32.66
N PRO A 273 31.27 32.08 -32.93
CA PRO A 273 32.44 31.36 -32.42
C PRO A 273 32.45 31.34 -30.88
N ASN A 274 32.69 30.16 -30.30
CA ASN A 274 32.72 29.89 -28.85
C ASN A 274 31.36 29.95 -28.12
N ASP A 275 30.24 29.82 -28.83
CA ASP A 275 28.89 29.75 -28.25
C ASP A 275 28.54 28.41 -27.58
N GLY A 276 29.53 27.52 -27.41
CA GLY A 276 29.34 26.17 -26.86
C GLY A 276 28.71 25.16 -27.82
N GLY A 277 28.42 25.57 -29.05
CA GLY A 277 27.87 24.76 -30.15
C GLY A 277 28.90 24.30 -31.18
N GLY A 278 30.20 24.50 -30.93
CA GLY A 278 31.28 24.08 -31.83
C GLY A 278 31.33 22.55 -31.98
N ALA A 279 31.55 22.08 -33.20
CA ALA A 279 31.48 20.66 -33.52
C ALA A 279 32.26 20.27 -34.77
N ASP A 280 32.56 18.97 -34.89
CA ASP A 280 33.08 18.38 -36.12
C ASP A 280 31.96 17.77 -36.95
N TYR A 281 32.10 17.78 -38.27
CA TYR A 281 31.13 17.30 -39.25
C TYR A 281 31.82 16.42 -40.29
N ARG A 282 31.14 15.36 -40.70
CA ARG A 282 31.46 14.55 -41.88
C ARG A 282 30.49 14.89 -43.00
N ILE A 283 31.01 15.14 -44.20
CA ILE A 283 30.18 15.45 -45.36
C ILE A 283 29.75 14.18 -46.09
N LEU A 284 28.45 14.05 -46.37
CA LEU A 284 27.76 12.92 -46.98
C LEU A 284 27.04 13.33 -48.28
N ASP A 285 26.71 12.35 -49.12
CA ASP A 285 25.91 12.51 -50.34
C ASP A 285 24.40 12.27 -50.13
N HIS A 286 23.99 11.92 -48.91
CA HIS A 286 22.61 11.65 -48.54
C HIS A 286 22.34 12.21 -47.13
N PRO A 287 21.08 12.55 -46.81
CA PRO A 287 20.70 12.89 -45.45
C PRO A 287 20.88 11.68 -44.53
N ASP A 288 21.48 11.89 -43.37
CA ASP A 288 21.63 10.88 -42.31
C ASP A 288 21.36 11.53 -40.95
N GLY A 289 20.28 11.09 -40.28
CA GLY A 289 19.81 11.67 -39.02
C GLY A 289 19.54 13.17 -39.12
N PHE A 290 20.15 13.95 -38.22
CA PHE A 290 20.05 15.43 -38.16
C PHE A 290 21.11 16.16 -38.98
N SER A 291 21.65 15.54 -40.04
CA SER A 291 22.63 16.18 -40.92
C SER A 291 22.10 17.49 -41.51
N ILE A 292 22.96 18.51 -41.55
CA ILE A 292 22.64 19.83 -42.10
C ILE A 292 22.80 19.81 -43.63
N GLU A 293 21.78 20.25 -44.36
CA GLU A 293 21.92 20.49 -45.80
C GLU A 293 22.85 21.69 -46.06
N LEU A 294 23.82 21.49 -46.94
CA LEU A 294 24.75 22.50 -47.44
C LEU A 294 24.23 23.10 -48.75
N ASP A 295 24.67 24.32 -49.10
CA ASP A 295 24.24 25.01 -50.32
C ASP A 295 24.60 24.25 -51.61
N ASN A 296 25.57 23.33 -51.54
CA ASN A 296 25.97 22.46 -52.65
C ASN A 296 25.19 21.13 -52.72
N HIS A 297 24.07 21.01 -51.97
CA HIS A 297 23.22 19.83 -51.87
C HIS A 297 23.90 18.57 -51.29
N LEU A 298 25.02 18.75 -50.59
CA LEU A 298 25.59 17.71 -49.72
C LEU A 298 25.07 17.88 -48.29
N TRP A 299 25.39 16.91 -47.44
CA TRP A 299 24.87 16.84 -46.07
C TRP A 299 26.00 16.78 -45.06
N ALA A 300 26.03 17.69 -44.09
CA ALA A 300 27.01 17.70 -43.01
C ALA A 300 26.45 16.96 -41.78
N GLN A 301 26.90 15.73 -41.56
CA GLN A 301 26.60 14.93 -40.36
C GLN A 301 27.55 15.33 -39.23
N GLN A 302 27.01 15.84 -38.12
CA GLN A 302 27.84 16.15 -36.95
C GLN A 302 28.38 14.89 -36.27
N ILE A 303 29.62 14.93 -35.81
CA ILE A 303 30.30 13.87 -35.06
C ILE A 303 30.26 14.21 -33.56
N ASN A 304 29.62 13.33 -32.79
CA ASN A 304 29.52 13.46 -31.33
C ASN A 304 30.68 12.75 -30.63
N TYR A 305 31.55 13.50 -29.96
CA TYR A 305 32.65 12.94 -29.17
C TYR A 305 32.38 12.87 -27.66
N THR A 306 31.41 13.65 -27.13
CA THR A 306 31.35 13.97 -25.68
C THR A 306 29.96 13.89 -25.04
N ASP A 307 28.94 13.32 -25.70
CA ASP A 307 27.56 13.26 -25.19
C ASP A 307 26.93 14.63 -24.82
N ASN A 308 27.50 15.74 -25.32
CA ASN A 308 27.19 17.11 -24.90
C ASN A 308 26.04 17.78 -25.68
N ASN A 309 24.95 17.03 -25.92
CA ASN A 309 23.78 17.52 -26.67
C ASN A 309 22.71 18.19 -25.78
N TYR A 310 22.96 18.28 -24.48
CA TYR A 310 22.02 18.83 -23.51
C TYR A 310 22.60 20.03 -22.76
N TYR A 311 21.77 20.97 -22.36
CA TYR A 311 22.19 22.04 -21.45
C TYR A 311 22.53 21.44 -20.08
N GLY A 312 23.76 21.65 -19.61
CA GLY A 312 24.22 21.29 -18.27
C GLY A 312 23.65 22.17 -17.17
N ASP A 313 23.28 23.40 -17.52
CA ASP A 313 22.82 24.44 -16.60
C ASP A 313 21.37 24.25 -16.13
N ILE A 314 20.59 23.47 -16.89
CA ILE A 314 19.20 23.14 -16.52
C ILE A 314 19.24 22.02 -15.48
N SER A 315 18.51 22.21 -14.40
CA SER A 315 18.43 21.23 -13.29
C SER A 315 16.98 20.88 -12.98
N TYR A 316 16.79 19.76 -12.28
CA TYR A 316 15.49 19.37 -11.77
C TYR A 316 15.57 18.85 -10.34
N SER A 317 14.43 18.87 -9.65
CA SER A 317 14.20 18.26 -8.34
C SER A 317 12.87 17.52 -8.35
N ILE A 318 12.77 16.49 -7.50
CA ILE A 318 11.58 15.68 -7.30
C ILE A 318 11.34 15.63 -5.80
N ASP A 319 10.22 16.19 -5.35
CA ASP A 319 9.94 16.38 -3.94
C ASP A 319 8.54 15.85 -3.59
N ARG A 320 8.44 15.15 -2.47
CA ARG A 320 7.13 14.76 -1.93
C ARG A 320 6.52 15.94 -1.19
N ASP A 321 5.40 16.44 -1.68
CA ASP A 321 4.55 17.35 -0.93
C ASP A 321 3.72 16.55 0.07
N HIS A 322 4.11 16.62 1.35
CA HIS A 322 3.40 15.96 2.43
C HIS A 322 2.09 16.66 2.82
N ARG A 323 1.92 17.94 2.48
CA ARG A 323 0.73 18.72 2.83
C ARG A 323 -0.43 18.39 1.91
N TYR A 324 -0.15 18.22 0.63
CA TYR A 324 -1.14 17.92 -0.41
C TYR A 324 -1.00 16.50 -0.96
N HIS A 325 -0.25 15.65 -0.26
CA HIS A 325 -0.05 14.23 -0.61
C HIS A 325 0.26 13.99 -2.09
N THR A 326 1.12 14.81 -2.70
CA THR A 326 1.48 14.71 -4.12
C THR A 326 2.98 14.84 -4.35
N THR A 327 3.52 14.16 -5.36
CA THR A 327 4.89 14.28 -5.82
C THR A 327 4.99 15.43 -6.81
N CYS A 328 5.82 16.40 -6.48
CA CYS A 328 6.09 17.58 -7.30
C CYS A 328 7.42 17.46 -8.04
N TYR A 329 7.45 17.98 -9.26
CA TYR A 329 8.61 18.04 -10.14
C TYR A 329 8.92 19.50 -10.43
N THR A 330 10.14 19.94 -10.12
CA THR A 330 10.56 21.33 -10.37
C THR A 330 11.74 21.35 -11.32
N ILE A 331 11.61 21.97 -12.48
CA ILE A 331 12.71 22.25 -13.42
C ILE A 331 13.14 23.71 -13.27
N THR A 332 14.44 23.96 -13.15
CA THR A 332 15.02 25.31 -13.15
C THR A 332 15.79 25.53 -14.44
N ILE A 333 15.40 26.57 -15.19
CA ILE A 333 15.96 26.93 -16.50
C ILE A 333 16.57 28.34 -16.41
N PRO A 334 17.91 28.44 -16.25
CA PRO A 334 18.61 29.73 -16.24
C PRO A 334 18.37 30.54 -17.50
N LYS A 335 18.45 31.88 -17.43
CA LYS A 335 18.26 32.76 -18.59
C LYS A 335 19.26 32.47 -19.72
N LYS A 336 20.51 32.26 -19.33
CA LYS A 336 21.63 32.00 -20.20
C LYS A 336 22.31 30.70 -19.80
N ASP A 337 22.94 30.06 -20.76
CA ASP A 337 23.80 28.91 -20.49
C ASP A 337 25.16 29.35 -19.93
N TYR A 338 26.03 28.38 -19.66
CA TYR A 338 27.39 28.62 -19.17
C TYR A 338 28.24 29.51 -20.11
N PHE A 339 27.94 29.55 -21.41
CA PHE A 339 28.64 30.36 -22.41
C PHE A 339 28.07 31.79 -22.53
N GLY A 340 26.97 32.07 -21.84
CA GLY A 340 26.31 33.37 -21.86
C GLY A 340 25.27 33.52 -22.98
N GLU A 341 24.97 32.45 -23.70
CA GLU A 341 23.97 32.40 -24.77
C GLU A 341 22.58 32.18 -24.19
N MET A 342 21.56 32.71 -24.86
CA MET A 342 20.18 32.60 -24.37
C MET A 342 19.63 31.20 -24.59
N ILE A 343 19.13 30.59 -23.51
CA ILE A 343 18.41 29.32 -23.60
C ILE A 343 16.98 29.63 -24.06
N MET A 344 16.73 29.49 -25.36
CA MET A 344 15.42 29.69 -25.98
C MET A 344 14.67 28.37 -26.13
N PRO A 345 13.33 28.35 -25.94
CA PRO A 345 12.53 27.19 -26.26
C PRO A 345 12.15 27.17 -27.75
N GLU A 346 11.59 26.06 -28.18
CA GLU A 346 10.95 25.83 -29.47
C GLU A 346 9.54 25.27 -29.20
N MET A 347 8.55 25.67 -29.98
CA MET A 347 7.25 25.00 -30.02
C MET A 347 7.15 24.16 -31.28
N ASN A 348 6.70 22.92 -31.14
CA ASN A 348 6.55 21.99 -32.26
C ASN A 348 5.09 21.58 -32.44
N TYR A 349 4.69 21.45 -33.70
CA TYR A 349 3.39 20.91 -34.11
C TYR A 349 3.58 19.56 -34.79
N HIS A 350 2.81 18.57 -34.35
CA HIS A 350 2.86 17.18 -34.79
C HIS A 350 1.58 16.84 -35.54
N PRO A 351 1.63 16.73 -36.90
CA PRO A 351 0.48 16.32 -37.70
C PRO A 351 -0.05 14.93 -37.30
N GLU A 352 0.86 14.02 -36.97
CA GLU A 352 0.56 12.75 -36.32
C GLU A 352 0.79 12.88 -34.82
N TRP A 353 -0.22 12.54 -34.02
CA TRP A 353 -0.13 12.72 -32.57
C TRP A 353 0.96 11.80 -32.00
N ILE A 354 1.86 12.37 -31.21
CA ILE A 354 2.98 11.67 -30.59
C ILE A 354 3.03 12.01 -29.10
N SER A 355 3.47 11.07 -28.26
CA SER A 355 3.66 11.41 -26.86
C SER A 355 4.88 12.30 -26.68
N PRO A 356 4.85 13.30 -25.77
CA PRO A 356 6.01 14.15 -25.52
C PRO A 356 7.26 13.35 -25.10
N ASN A 357 7.08 12.22 -24.42
CA ASN A 357 8.17 11.30 -24.07
C ASN A 357 8.81 10.64 -25.30
N ALA A 358 8.00 10.12 -26.23
CA ALA A 358 8.52 9.57 -27.49
C ALA A 358 9.22 10.64 -28.33
N TRP A 359 8.64 11.84 -28.39
CA TRP A 359 9.26 12.99 -29.06
C TRP A 359 10.59 13.37 -28.42
N ALA A 360 10.67 13.49 -27.10
CA ALA A 360 11.90 13.83 -26.38
C ALA A 360 13.04 12.84 -26.66
N ARG A 361 12.72 11.55 -26.81
CA ARG A 361 13.68 10.50 -27.18
C ARG A 361 14.10 10.54 -28.65
N GLN A 362 13.25 11.05 -29.52
CA GLN A 362 13.56 11.20 -30.95
C GLN A 362 14.35 12.48 -31.23
N TYR A 363 14.02 13.59 -30.55
CA TYR A 363 14.53 14.93 -30.81
C TYR A 363 15.61 15.40 -29.83
N HIS A 364 15.89 14.61 -28.80
CA HIS A 364 17.02 14.81 -27.87
C HIS A 364 17.04 16.20 -27.23
N SER A 365 15.87 16.66 -26.81
CA SER A 365 15.69 17.90 -26.08
C SER A 365 16.22 17.77 -24.64
N THR A 366 16.75 18.86 -24.09
CA THR A 366 17.10 18.90 -22.66
C THR A 366 15.84 18.84 -21.80
N VAL A 367 14.80 19.57 -22.19
CA VAL A 367 13.48 19.53 -21.57
C VAL A 367 12.43 19.40 -22.67
N THR A 368 11.45 18.52 -22.50
CA THR A 368 10.21 18.49 -23.29
C THR A 368 9.03 18.46 -22.35
N LEU A 369 8.15 19.45 -22.50
CA LEU A 369 6.87 19.52 -21.82
C LEU A 369 5.72 19.26 -22.79
N ASN A 370 4.53 18.97 -22.26
CA ASN A 370 3.32 19.15 -23.06
C ASN A 370 3.19 20.62 -23.51
N GLY A 371 2.76 20.81 -24.75
CA GLY A 371 2.69 22.12 -25.38
C GLY A 371 1.41 22.89 -25.07
N ASP A 372 0.68 23.24 -26.12
CA ASP A 372 -0.48 24.13 -26.11
C ASP A 372 -1.65 23.61 -25.26
N ALA A 373 -2.37 24.52 -24.59
CA ALA A 373 -3.58 24.21 -23.84
C ALA A 373 -4.77 23.85 -24.76
N SER A 374 -5.36 22.67 -24.54
CA SER A 374 -6.54 22.22 -25.29
C SER A 374 -7.84 22.90 -24.84
N ILE A 375 -8.82 23.04 -25.74
CA ILE A 375 -10.14 23.59 -25.42
C ILE A 375 -11.20 22.49 -25.58
N ARG A 376 -12.01 22.30 -24.55
CA ARG A 376 -13.16 21.37 -24.57
C ARG A 376 -14.44 22.15 -24.87
N ILE A 377 -15.29 21.73 -25.82
CA ILE A 377 -16.58 22.43 -26.11
C ILE A 377 -17.80 21.61 -25.66
N GLY A 378 -17.60 20.45 -25.06
CA GLY A 378 -18.67 19.62 -24.55
C GLY A 378 -18.28 18.15 -24.40
N PRO A 379 -19.25 17.25 -24.20
CA PRO A 379 -18.99 15.82 -24.12
C PRO A 379 -18.39 15.31 -25.44
N GLY A 380 -17.09 15.01 -25.43
CA GLY A 380 -16.40 14.35 -26.55
C GLY A 380 -15.83 15.27 -27.63
N GLU A 381 -15.97 16.60 -27.53
CA GLU A 381 -15.37 17.54 -28.47
C GLU A 381 -14.24 18.34 -27.81
N THR A 382 -13.01 18.03 -28.22
CA THR A 382 -11.78 18.77 -27.87
C THR A 382 -11.12 19.21 -29.16
N TYR A 383 -10.76 20.48 -29.26
CA TYR A 383 -9.97 21.01 -30.37
C TYR A 383 -8.78 21.77 -29.79
N MET A 384 -7.62 21.56 -30.40
CA MET A 384 -6.40 22.29 -30.06
C MET A 384 -6.29 23.44 -31.06
N ASN A 385 -6.10 24.66 -30.56
CA ASN A 385 -6.30 25.83 -31.41
C ASN A 385 -5.54 27.08 -30.96
N GLY A 386 -4.43 26.94 -30.24
CA GLY A 386 -3.56 28.05 -29.93
C GLY A 386 -2.76 28.52 -31.15
N ASN A 387 -2.30 29.77 -31.10
CA ASN A 387 -1.25 30.21 -32.01
C ASN A 387 0.07 29.57 -31.61
N ILE A 388 0.75 29.01 -32.59
CA ILE A 388 2.09 28.46 -32.41
C ILE A 388 3.05 29.25 -33.27
N ILE A 389 3.97 29.94 -32.60
CA ILE A 389 5.13 30.57 -33.23
C ILE A 389 6.36 29.84 -32.73
N SER A 390 7.31 29.55 -33.61
CA SER A 390 8.60 28.96 -33.27
C SER A 390 9.68 29.54 -34.18
N GLY A 391 10.79 30.00 -33.60
CA GLY A 391 11.87 30.67 -34.35
C GLY A 391 11.41 31.87 -35.16
N GLY A 392 10.41 32.63 -34.67
CA GLY A 392 9.85 33.78 -35.38
C GLY A 392 9.03 33.42 -36.62
N LYS A 393 8.52 32.18 -36.72
CA LYS A 393 7.65 31.71 -37.81
C LYS A 393 6.34 31.19 -37.25
N ILE A 394 5.24 31.50 -37.93
CA ILE A 394 3.92 30.94 -37.60
C ILE A 394 3.92 29.48 -38.06
N ILE A 395 3.80 28.56 -37.10
CA ILE A 395 3.70 27.12 -37.34
C ILE A 395 2.24 26.68 -37.40
N HIS A 396 1.39 27.31 -36.57
CA HIS A 396 -0.05 27.07 -36.51
C HIS A 396 -0.76 28.37 -36.11
N GLU A 397 -1.93 28.63 -36.69
CA GLU A 397 -2.76 29.79 -36.35
C GLU A 397 -4.11 29.33 -35.78
N ALA A 398 -4.51 29.99 -34.70
CA ALA A 398 -5.80 29.84 -34.06
C ALA A 398 -6.96 30.04 -35.05
N ASP A 399 -7.89 29.09 -35.16
CA ASP A 399 -9.11 29.24 -35.95
C ASP A 399 -9.97 30.39 -35.37
N PRO A 400 -10.12 31.51 -36.12
CA PRO A 400 -10.79 32.71 -35.64
C PRO A 400 -12.31 32.55 -35.49
N SER A 401 -12.90 31.45 -35.99
CA SER A 401 -14.32 31.15 -35.81
C SER A 401 -14.65 30.62 -34.41
N LYS A 402 -13.62 30.22 -33.64
CA LYS A 402 -13.77 29.59 -32.34
C LYS A 402 -13.77 30.62 -31.21
N THR A 403 -14.57 30.34 -30.17
CA THR A 403 -14.65 31.20 -28.99
C THR A 403 -13.66 30.73 -27.92
N TYR A 404 -12.75 31.62 -27.54
CA TYR A 404 -11.76 31.37 -26.50
C TYR A 404 -12.27 31.82 -25.13
N PRO A 405 -12.08 31.03 -24.07
CA PRO A 405 -12.39 31.46 -22.71
C PRO A 405 -11.59 32.70 -22.29
N ASP A 406 -12.23 33.64 -21.59
CA ASP A 406 -11.60 34.91 -21.17
C ASP A 406 -10.35 34.71 -20.29
N ARG A 407 -10.33 33.63 -19.50
CA ARG A 407 -9.21 33.27 -18.62
C ARG A 407 -7.98 32.80 -19.41
N MET A 408 -8.16 32.19 -20.59
CA MET A 408 -7.07 31.69 -21.44
C MET A 408 -6.24 32.82 -22.03
N LYS A 409 -4.93 32.61 -22.05
CA LYS A 409 -3.94 33.56 -22.54
C LYS A 409 -3.02 32.91 -23.56
N SER A 410 -2.54 33.70 -24.51
CA SER A 410 -1.42 33.31 -25.36
C SER A 410 -0.16 33.99 -24.83
N LEU A 411 0.86 33.21 -24.53
CA LEU A 411 2.16 33.70 -24.12
C LEU A 411 3.04 33.84 -25.37
N ALA A 412 3.70 34.99 -25.51
CA ALA A 412 4.75 35.20 -26.47
C ALA A 412 6.08 35.34 -25.73
N ILE A 413 7.08 34.58 -26.15
CA ILE A 413 8.46 34.73 -25.69
C ILE A 413 9.18 35.60 -26.72
N MET A 414 9.72 36.70 -26.26
CA MET A 414 10.44 37.67 -27.08
C MET A 414 11.91 37.25 -27.28
N ALA A 415 12.62 37.95 -28.16
CA ALA A 415 14.02 37.68 -28.44
C ALA A 415 14.92 37.78 -27.19
N ASP A 416 14.59 38.64 -26.22
CA ASP A 416 15.33 38.78 -24.96
C ASP A 416 14.90 37.80 -23.86
N ARG A 417 14.08 36.81 -24.22
CA ARG A 417 13.42 35.81 -23.37
C ARG A 417 12.36 36.34 -22.40
N SER A 418 11.95 37.60 -22.50
CA SER A 418 10.80 38.09 -21.72
C SER A 418 9.49 37.45 -22.19
N ILE A 419 8.56 37.20 -21.26
CA ILE A 419 7.24 36.65 -21.56
C ILE A 419 6.21 37.77 -21.61
N ARG A 420 5.56 37.94 -22.76
CA ARG A 420 4.43 38.85 -22.96
C ARG A 420 3.12 38.07 -23.04
N GLU A 421 2.12 38.54 -22.32
CA GLU A 421 0.79 37.93 -22.28
C GLU A 421 -0.17 38.62 -23.26
N TYR A 422 -0.94 37.82 -23.98
CA TYR A 422 -2.03 38.26 -24.86
C TYR A 422 -3.32 37.53 -24.49
N GLN A 423 -4.47 38.13 -24.81
CA GLN A 423 -5.73 37.41 -24.75
C GLN A 423 -5.75 36.29 -25.78
N ALA A 424 -6.16 35.08 -25.39
CA ALA A 424 -6.35 33.98 -26.34
C ALA A 424 -7.34 34.39 -27.44
N GLY A 425 -6.99 34.15 -28.70
CA GLY A 425 -7.71 34.65 -29.89
C GLY A 425 -7.10 35.89 -30.54
N THR A 426 -6.07 36.50 -29.95
CA THR A 426 -5.18 37.43 -30.69
C THR A 426 -4.57 36.69 -31.90
N SER A 427 -4.33 37.31 -33.06
CA SER A 427 -3.76 36.60 -34.22
C SER A 427 -2.27 36.34 -34.06
N ALA A 428 -1.79 35.24 -34.66
CA ALA A 428 -0.36 34.89 -34.65
C ALA A 428 0.48 35.98 -35.36
N GLN A 429 -0.07 36.56 -36.44
CA GLN A 429 0.58 37.65 -37.15
C GLN A 429 0.79 38.90 -36.28
N GLN A 430 -0.18 39.25 -35.42
CA GLN A 430 -0.02 40.37 -34.50
C GLN A 430 1.10 40.11 -33.49
N MET A 431 1.12 38.91 -32.89
CA MET A 431 2.16 38.53 -31.93
C MET A 431 3.55 38.55 -32.58
N LEU A 432 3.65 38.09 -33.83
CA LEU A 432 4.89 38.13 -34.61
C LEU A 432 5.35 39.56 -34.90
N ASN A 433 4.42 40.44 -35.30
CA ASN A 433 4.71 41.87 -35.52
C ASN A 433 5.20 42.56 -34.23
N ASP A 434 4.72 42.11 -33.07
CA ASP A 434 5.14 42.58 -31.75
C ASP A 434 6.49 41.98 -31.29
N GLY A 435 7.12 41.12 -32.11
CA GLY A 435 8.47 40.58 -31.91
C GLY A 435 8.54 39.16 -31.32
N ALA A 436 7.42 38.44 -31.26
CA ALA A 436 7.38 37.08 -30.72
C ALA A 436 8.33 36.13 -31.48
N GLN A 437 9.21 35.46 -30.75
CA GLN A 437 10.04 34.37 -31.27
C GLN A 437 9.36 33.00 -31.08
N VAL A 438 8.65 32.85 -29.96
CA VAL A 438 7.87 31.65 -29.64
C VAL A 438 6.51 32.07 -29.10
N ALA A 439 5.45 31.33 -29.42
CA ALA A 439 4.13 31.55 -28.87
C ALA A 439 3.36 30.25 -28.64
N PHE A 440 2.57 30.21 -27.58
CA PHE A 440 1.67 29.11 -27.22
C PHE A 440 0.58 29.59 -26.25
N THR A 441 -0.47 28.79 -26.06
CA THR A 441 -1.62 29.12 -25.22
C THR A 441 -1.59 28.38 -23.89
N VAL A 442 -1.99 29.08 -22.83
CA VAL A 442 -2.08 28.61 -21.45
C VAL A 442 -3.47 28.87 -20.90
N TYR A 443 -3.85 28.18 -19.82
CA TYR A 443 -5.19 28.28 -19.27
C TYR A 443 -5.45 29.60 -18.54
N TYR A 444 -4.55 30.04 -17.67
CA TYR A 444 -4.69 31.30 -16.94
C TYR A 444 -3.41 31.68 -16.18
N PRO A 445 -3.23 32.97 -15.83
CA PRO A 445 -2.15 33.41 -14.97
C PRO A 445 -2.39 32.99 -13.51
N LEU A 446 -1.37 32.39 -12.89
CA LEU A 446 -1.35 31.94 -11.49
C LEU A 446 -0.74 32.99 -10.55
N VAL A 447 0.34 33.63 -10.98
CA VAL A 447 1.09 34.63 -10.19
C VAL A 447 1.31 35.88 -11.05
N LYS A 448 1.14 37.05 -10.46
CA LYS A 448 1.47 38.36 -11.05
C LYS A 448 2.13 39.25 -9.99
N ASN A 449 3.22 39.90 -10.35
CA ASN A 449 4.00 40.76 -9.46
C ASN A 449 4.36 40.07 -8.12
N GLY A 450 4.68 38.78 -8.17
CA GLY A 450 5.03 37.96 -7.00
C GLY A 450 3.84 37.62 -6.08
N GLN A 451 2.61 37.86 -6.51
CA GLN A 451 1.39 37.58 -5.75
C GLN A 451 0.45 36.64 -6.52
N LYS A 452 -0.27 35.78 -5.80
CA LYS A 452 -1.28 34.89 -6.40
C LYS A 452 -2.40 35.72 -7.04
N THR A 453 -2.87 35.29 -8.20
CA THR A 453 -4.03 35.92 -8.86
C THR A 453 -5.34 35.43 -8.25
N GLY A 454 -6.42 36.20 -8.42
CA GLY A 454 -7.78 35.78 -8.02
C GLY A 454 -8.42 34.75 -8.95
N TYR A 455 -7.70 34.20 -9.92
CA TYR A 455 -8.21 33.15 -10.81
C TYR A 455 -8.11 31.76 -10.17
N ALA A 456 -7.22 31.60 -9.19
CA ALA A 456 -6.84 30.31 -8.64
C ALA A 456 -7.79 29.79 -7.54
N ASN A 457 -8.78 30.59 -7.12
CA ASN A 457 -9.58 30.35 -5.92
C ASN A 457 -11.11 30.39 -6.15
N THR A 458 -11.58 30.61 -7.38
CA THR A 458 -13.01 30.59 -7.71
C THR A 458 -13.26 29.99 -9.09
N ASP A 459 -14.04 28.90 -9.12
CA ASP A 459 -14.51 28.26 -10.34
C ASP A 459 -15.40 29.22 -11.15
N ASN A 460 -15.22 29.22 -12.48
CA ASN A 460 -16.15 29.80 -13.42
C ASN A 460 -16.84 28.68 -14.21
N ASP A 461 -18.15 28.56 -14.04
CA ASP A 461 -18.99 27.50 -14.64
C ASP A 461 -18.93 27.44 -16.18
N THR A 462 -18.56 28.54 -16.82
CA THR A 462 -18.51 28.64 -18.29
C THR A 462 -17.11 28.37 -18.83
N THR A 463 -16.06 28.81 -18.14
CA THR A 463 -14.67 28.68 -18.61
C THR A 463 -13.97 27.45 -18.03
N ASP A 464 -14.16 27.12 -16.75
CA ASP A 464 -13.32 26.14 -16.05
C ASP A 464 -13.99 24.76 -16.00
N ASN A 465 -15.32 24.75 -15.78
CA ASN A 465 -16.12 23.51 -15.75
C ASN A 465 -16.33 22.87 -17.13
N LEU A 466 -16.34 23.68 -18.19
CA LEU A 466 -16.72 23.22 -19.54
C LEU A 466 -15.60 23.36 -20.58
N ARG A 467 -14.61 24.26 -20.41
CA ARG A 467 -13.74 24.70 -21.52
C ARG A 467 -12.22 24.73 -21.29
N ALA A 468 -11.73 24.87 -20.06
CA ALA A 468 -10.30 25.16 -19.78
C ALA A 468 -9.72 24.32 -18.63
N GLY A 469 -9.38 23.06 -18.90
CA GLY A 469 -8.51 22.26 -18.01
C GLY A 469 -9.13 21.68 -16.73
N GLY A 470 -10.40 21.99 -16.42
CA GLY A 470 -11.12 21.50 -15.23
C GLY A 470 -11.32 22.58 -14.16
N ARG A 471 -11.99 22.23 -13.06
CA ARG A 471 -12.20 23.12 -11.90
C ARG A 471 -10.87 23.55 -11.31
N VAL A 472 -10.77 24.83 -10.95
CA VAL A 472 -9.53 25.39 -10.38
C VAL A 472 -9.38 25.04 -8.90
N THR A 473 -10.49 24.67 -8.25
CA THR A 473 -10.57 24.27 -6.84
C THR A 473 -10.49 22.75 -6.62
N ASP A 474 -10.29 21.96 -7.66
CA ASP A 474 -10.11 20.52 -7.54
C ASP A 474 -8.62 20.17 -7.60
N HIS A 475 -8.22 19.13 -6.88
CA HIS A 475 -6.87 18.55 -6.99
C HIS A 475 -6.73 17.76 -8.28
N TYR A 476 -5.79 18.17 -9.12
CA TYR A 476 -5.48 17.51 -10.38
C TYR A 476 -3.98 17.42 -10.62
N PRO A 477 -3.53 16.47 -11.46
CA PRO A 477 -2.22 16.58 -12.06
C PRO A 477 -2.11 17.92 -12.78
N ALA A 478 -0.98 18.58 -12.60
CA ALA A 478 -0.83 19.99 -12.85
C ALA A 478 0.51 20.32 -13.49
N LEU A 479 0.52 21.28 -14.41
CA LEU A 479 1.76 21.87 -14.93
C LEU A 479 1.64 23.38 -14.98
N GLY A 480 2.73 24.07 -14.67
CA GLY A 480 2.85 25.50 -14.89
C GLY A 480 4.27 25.92 -15.24
N ILE A 481 4.38 27.14 -15.74
CA ILE A 481 5.65 27.83 -15.99
C ILE A 481 5.63 29.19 -15.29
N GLY A 482 6.73 29.52 -14.61
CA GLY A 482 6.92 30.76 -13.89
C GLY A 482 8.26 31.41 -14.24
N GLU A 483 8.32 32.73 -14.13
CA GLU A 483 9.49 33.56 -14.39
C GLU A 483 9.89 34.29 -13.10
N LYS A 484 11.17 34.24 -12.75
CA LYS A 484 11.78 35.04 -11.69
C LYS A 484 12.27 36.39 -12.24
N SER A 485 12.56 37.34 -11.35
CA SER A 485 13.01 38.69 -11.74
C SER A 485 14.34 38.73 -12.51
N ASP A 486 15.19 37.71 -12.36
CA ASP A 486 16.45 37.56 -13.10
C ASP A 486 16.26 36.91 -14.49
N GLY A 487 15.02 36.55 -14.84
CA GLY A 487 14.66 35.86 -16.07
C GLY A 487 14.84 34.34 -16.01
N THR A 488 15.21 33.76 -14.88
CA THR A 488 15.18 32.31 -14.66
C THR A 488 13.74 31.81 -14.74
N TRP A 489 13.51 30.75 -15.49
CA TRP A 489 12.21 30.08 -15.52
C TRP A 489 12.19 28.89 -14.58
N ILE A 490 11.04 28.72 -13.94
CA ILE A 490 10.71 27.57 -13.10
C ILE A 490 9.53 26.87 -13.74
N VAL A 491 9.63 25.56 -13.94
CA VAL A 491 8.50 24.72 -14.34
C VAL A 491 8.16 23.85 -13.16
N ILE A 492 6.90 23.83 -12.74
CA ILE A 492 6.41 22.98 -11.65
C ILE A 492 5.28 22.13 -12.19
N GLY A 493 5.38 20.82 -12.01
CA GLY A 493 4.22 19.95 -12.14
C GLY A 493 4.09 18.93 -11.03
N CYS A 494 3.00 18.16 -11.02
CA CYS A 494 2.71 17.20 -9.97
C CYS A 494 1.90 16.00 -10.46
N ASP A 495 2.15 14.84 -9.87
CA ASP A 495 1.29 13.67 -10.08
C ASP A 495 -0.06 13.88 -9.39
N GLY A 496 -1.10 13.18 -9.86
CA GLY A 496 -2.43 13.26 -9.26
C GLY A 496 -3.37 12.16 -9.74
N ARG A 497 -4.53 12.02 -9.10
CA ARG A 497 -5.56 11.00 -9.41
C ARG A 497 -5.07 9.55 -9.23
N SER A 498 -4.13 9.31 -8.31
CA SER A 498 -3.78 7.96 -7.84
C SER A 498 -3.94 7.87 -6.32
N ILE A 499 -3.92 6.64 -5.79
CA ILE A 499 -4.13 6.37 -4.36
C ILE A 499 -3.12 7.08 -3.44
N ASP A 500 -1.94 7.40 -3.98
CA ASP A 500 -0.84 8.05 -3.31
C ASP A 500 -0.52 9.43 -3.89
N GLU A 501 -1.32 9.97 -4.81
CA GLU A 501 -1.09 11.26 -5.46
C GLU A 501 -2.41 12.04 -5.62
N ASP A 502 -2.67 13.02 -4.75
CA ASP A 502 -3.92 13.81 -4.82
C ASP A 502 -3.88 14.80 -6.00
N GLY A 503 -2.73 15.41 -6.25
CA GLY A 503 -2.55 16.52 -7.19
C GLY A 503 -2.60 17.89 -6.48
N LEU A 504 -2.73 18.96 -7.27
CA LEU A 504 -2.76 20.34 -6.75
C LEU A 504 -3.94 21.12 -7.31
N MET A 505 -4.58 21.92 -6.45
CA MET A 505 -5.44 23.01 -6.88
C MET A 505 -4.62 24.12 -7.55
N ALA A 506 -5.28 24.99 -8.31
CA ALA A 506 -4.61 26.13 -8.95
C ALA A 506 -3.94 27.05 -7.90
N ASP A 507 -4.61 27.31 -6.76
CA ASP A 507 -4.06 28.19 -5.71
C ASP A 507 -2.81 27.61 -5.05
N GLU A 508 -2.78 26.29 -4.87
CA GLU A 508 -1.66 25.57 -4.25
C GLU A 508 -0.47 25.53 -5.19
N LEU A 509 -0.70 25.30 -6.49
CA LEU A 509 0.36 25.44 -7.51
C LEU A 509 0.88 26.88 -7.59
N ALA A 510 -0.01 27.89 -7.54
CA ALA A 510 0.40 29.29 -7.53
C ALA A 510 1.27 29.61 -6.30
N GLN A 511 0.93 29.07 -5.14
CA GLN A 511 1.70 29.22 -3.91
C GLN A 511 3.11 28.65 -4.07
N LYS A 512 3.28 27.49 -4.70
CA LYS A 512 4.60 26.91 -5.00
C LYS A 512 5.45 27.80 -5.91
N PHE A 513 4.84 28.46 -6.91
CA PHE A 513 5.56 29.43 -7.74
C PHE A 513 6.01 30.66 -6.94
N VAL A 514 5.17 31.16 -6.02
CA VAL A 514 5.56 32.26 -5.12
C VAL A 514 6.74 31.84 -4.24
N GLU A 515 6.70 30.63 -3.67
CA GLU A 515 7.77 30.06 -2.85
C GLU A 515 9.08 29.86 -3.64
N ALA A 516 8.97 29.48 -4.92
CA ALA A 516 10.10 29.40 -5.83
C ALA A 516 10.68 30.78 -6.21
N GLY A 517 10.03 31.89 -5.85
CA GLY A 517 10.45 33.26 -6.12
C GLY A 517 10.04 33.79 -7.49
N CYS A 518 9.01 33.20 -8.12
CA CYS A 518 8.50 33.68 -9.40
C CYS A 518 7.73 35.00 -9.24
N VAL A 519 8.00 35.96 -10.11
CA VAL A 519 7.25 37.22 -10.21
C VAL A 519 6.02 37.08 -11.08
N ASN A 520 6.04 36.20 -12.08
CA ASN A 520 4.88 35.83 -12.89
C ASN A 520 4.83 34.31 -13.07
N ALA A 521 3.64 33.73 -13.14
CA ALA A 521 3.48 32.31 -13.46
C ALA A 521 2.12 32.03 -14.12
N TRP A 522 2.04 30.95 -14.89
CA TRP A 522 0.88 30.56 -15.69
C TRP A 522 0.62 29.07 -15.64
N ARG A 523 -0.66 28.69 -15.69
CA ARG A 523 -1.13 27.32 -15.73
C ARG A 523 -1.08 26.77 -17.16
N MET A 524 -0.27 25.75 -17.40
CA MET A 524 -0.18 25.04 -18.67
C MET A 524 -1.20 23.89 -18.73
N ASP A 525 -1.25 23.15 -19.85
CA ASP A 525 -2.08 21.96 -19.94
C ASP A 525 -1.67 20.92 -18.89
N GLY A 526 -2.65 20.27 -18.26
CA GLY A 526 -2.43 19.36 -17.14
C GLY A 526 -3.27 18.09 -17.25
N GLY A 527 -3.61 17.50 -16.10
CA GLY A 527 -4.34 16.22 -16.08
C GLY A 527 -3.56 15.13 -16.82
N GLY A 528 -4.25 14.27 -17.59
CA GLY A 528 -3.59 13.20 -18.33
C GLY A 528 -2.68 13.68 -19.48
N SER A 529 -2.71 14.98 -19.83
CA SER A 529 -1.80 15.55 -20.82
C SER A 529 -0.45 15.96 -20.22
N GLU A 530 -0.36 16.05 -18.89
CA GLU A 530 0.88 16.47 -18.23
C GLU A 530 2.03 15.52 -18.54
N SER A 531 3.09 16.05 -19.13
CA SER A 531 4.30 15.30 -19.42
C SER A 531 5.51 16.19 -19.20
N ILE A 532 6.43 15.76 -18.34
CA ILE A 532 7.68 16.44 -18.05
C ILE A 532 8.81 15.49 -18.37
N ASN A 533 9.60 15.81 -19.39
CA ASN A 533 10.70 14.97 -19.84
C ASN A 533 12.00 15.76 -19.70
N TYR A 534 13.01 15.13 -19.12
CA TYR A 534 14.35 15.68 -18.97
C TYR A 534 15.34 14.73 -19.63
N ARG A 535 16.02 15.20 -20.68
CA ARG A 535 17.02 14.44 -21.46
C ARG A 535 16.51 13.06 -21.91
N GLY A 536 15.29 13.04 -22.46
CA GLY A 536 14.62 11.82 -22.95
C GLY A 536 14.01 10.90 -21.89
N ALA A 537 14.11 11.25 -20.59
CA ALA A 537 13.49 10.52 -19.49
C ALA A 537 12.26 11.27 -18.96
N LYS A 538 11.09 10.61 -18.95
CA LYS A 538 9.86 11.14 -18.36
C LYS A 538 9.93 11.12 -16.84
N LEU A 539 9.83 12.28 -16.20
CA LEU A 539 9.95 12.44 -14.75
C LEU A 539 8.65 12.03 -14.03
N ASN A 540 7.51 12.56 -14.48
CA ASN A 540 6.20 12.38 -13.87
C ASN A 540 5.52 11.03 -14.24
N ARG A 541 4.54 10.60 -13.45
CA ARG A 541 3.86 9.29 -13.57
C ARG A 541 2.44 9.38 -14.11
N ASN A 542 2.03 10.54 -14.64
CA ASN A 542 0.70 10.66 -15.25
C ASN A 542 0.64 9.88 -16.57
N TYR A 543 -0.14 8.81 -16.59
CA TYR A 543 -0.42 8.00 -17.78
C TYR A 543 -1.93 7.83 -17.92
N ASP A 544 -2.39 7.73 -19.17
CA ASP A 544 -3.72 7.26 -19.49
C ASP A 544 -3.85 5.75 -19.26
N ASP A 545 -5.08 5.23 -19.42
CA ASP A 545 -5.41 3.81 -19.31
C ASP A 545 -4.94 3.15 -18.00
N ASN A 546 -5.08 3.83 -16.85
CA ASN A 546 -4.65 3.34 -15.53
C ASN A 546 -3.14 3.07 -15.40
N GLY A 547 -2.29 3.96 -15.91
CA GLY A 547 -0.85 3.85 -15.69
C GLY A 547 -0.05 3.26 -16.87
N PHE A 548 -0.72 2.89 -17.96
CA PHE A 548 -0.11 2.09 -19.03
C PHE A 548 0.24 2.88 -20.30
N THR A 549 -0.46 3.97 -20.60
CA THR A 549 -0.33 4.65 -21.90
C THR A 549 0.10 6.10 -21.75
N ASP A 550 1.21 6.47 -22.41
CA ASP A 550 1.59 7.88 -22.56
C ASP A 550 0.61 8.59 -23.51
N ARG A 551 -0.01 9.68 -23.05
CA ARG A 551 -0.93 10.45 -23.89
C ARG A 551 -0.19 11.02 -25.10
N LYS A 552 -0.75 10.78 -26.28
CA LYS A 552 -0.29 11.40 -27.54
C LYS A 552 -0.89 12.80 -27.66
N LEU A 553 -0.06 13.77 -28.04
CA LEU A 553 -0.44 15.18 -28.18
C LEU A 553 0.03 15.72 -29.54
N GLN A 554 -0.54 16.84 -29.97
CA GLN A 554 -0.12 17.53 -31.21
C GLN A 554 0.96 18.58 -30.98
N PHE A 555 1.25 18.96 -29.73
CA PHE A 555 2.19 20.03 -29.44
C PHE A 555 3.15 19.66 -28.33
N THR A 556 4.40 20.10 -28.48
CA THR A 556 5.44 20.02 -27.45
C THR A 556 6.11 21.37 -27.28
N PHE A 557 6.49 21.67 -26.04
CA PHE A 557 7.36 22.78 -25.69
C PHE A 557 8.73 22.21 -25.37
N ASP A 558 9.74 22.59 -26.15
CA ASP A 558 11.04 21.94 -26.14
C ASP A 558 12.14 22.96 -25.80
N ILE A 559 13.08 22.58 -24.95
CA ILE A 559 14.34 23.29 -24.76
C ILE A 559 15.44 22.39 -25.27
N ARG A 560 15.98 22.73 -26.43
CA ARG A 560 17.00 21.96 -27.12
C ARG A 560 18.25 22.80 -27.27
N LYS A 561 19.42 22.18 -27.04
CA LYS A 561 20.68 22.83 -27.30
C LYS A 561 20.87 22.91 -28.82
N PRO A 562 21.25 24.06 -29.41
CA PRO A 562 21.56 24.18 -30.82
C PRO A 562 22.74 23.27 -31.18
N THR A 563 22.41 22.10 -31.74
CA THR A 563 23.35 21.09 -32.23
C THR A 563 22.67 20.36 -33.39
N ALA A 564 23.45 19.89 -34.35
CA ALA A 564 23.04 19.10 -35.52
C ALA A 564 23.33 17.61 -35.36
N ALA A 565 23.61 17.15 -34.15
CA ALA A 565 24.01 15.79 -33.90
C ALA A 565 22.82 14.88 -33.56
N ASP A 566 22.63 13.81 -34.34
CA ASP A 566 21.86 12.64 -33.90
C ASP A 566 22.70 11.82 -32.92
N ASN A 567 22.06 11.22 -31.92
CA ASN A 567 22.78 10.58 -30.83
C ASN A 567 22.25 9.17 -30.55
N SER A 568 23.00 8.19 -31.03
CA SER A 568 22.94 6.82 -30.51
C SER A 568 23.23 6.76 -28.99
N ASN A 569 24.07 7.67 -28.46
CA ASN A 569 24.31 7.85 -27.02
C ASN A 569 23.16 8.59 -26.29
N SER A 570 22.28 9.24 -27.05
CA SER A 570 20.98 9.80 -26.66
C SER A 570 20.13 8.81 -25.87
N TYR A 571 19.88 7.69 -26.55
CA TYR A 571 19.13 6.56 -26.04
C TYR A 571 19.80 5.91 -24.82
N ALA A 572 21.13 5.79 -24.82
CA ALA A 572 21.87 5.27 -23.67
C ALA A 572 21.76 6.19 -22.44
N THR A 573 21.82 7.51 -22.65
CA THR A 573 21.65 8.51 -21.59
C THR A 573 20.22 8.56 -21.08
N ALA A 574 19.22 8.50 -21.97
CA ALA A 574 17.81 8.43 -21.61
C ALA A 574 17.50 7.13 -20.84
N ALA A 575 18.04 5.99 -21.29
CA ALA A 575 17.91 4.71 -20.60
C ALA A 575 18.61 4.72 -19.24
N ALA A 576 19.80 5.32 -19.12
CA ALA A 576 20.50 5.49 -17.85
C ALA A 576 19.77 6.45 -16.90
N GLY A 577 19.18 7.53 -17.44
CA GLY A 577 18.32 8.46 -16.71
C GLY A 577 17.04 7.80 -16.21
N GLU A 578 16.40 6.98 -17.05
CA GLU A 578 15.24 6.17 -16.70
C GLU A 578 15.60 5.09 -15.67
N GLN A 579 16.76 4.45 -15.77
CA GLN A 579 17.26 3.53 -14.74
C GLN A 579 17.54 4.24 -13.42
N LYS A 580 18.17 5.42 -13.44
CA LYS A 580 18.36 6.26 -12.25
C LYS A 580 17.04 6.71 -11.65
N LEU A 581 16.06 7.06 -12.47
CA LEU A 581 14.74 7.44 -12.03
C LEU A 581 13.97 6.24 -11.48
N ASN A 582 14.04 5.07 -12.12
CA ASN A 582 13.45 3.84 -11.60
C ASN A 582 14.10 3.40 -10.31
N LEU A 583 15.43 3.53 -10.18
CA LEU A 583 16.16 3.32 -8.95
C LEU A 583 15.78 4.37 -7.89
N PHE A 584 15.68 5.64 -8.25
CA PHE A 584 15.20 6.70 -7.36
C PHE A 584 13.76 6.43 -6.92
N ARG A 585 12.86 5.96 -7.79
CA ARG A 585 11.49 5.53 -7.46
C ARG A 585 11.48 4.30 -6.54
N GLN A 586 12.44 3.39 -6.72
CA GLN A 586 12.67 2.24 -5.83
C GLN A 586 13.28 2.64 -4.49
N ILE A 587 14.09 3.70 -4.42
CA ILE A 587 14.80 4.17 -3.21
C ILE A 587 13.95 5.18 -2.42
N MET A 588 13.28 6.10 -3.12
CA MET A 588 12.30 7.07 -2.57
C MET A 588 11.02 6.41 -2.07
N TYR A 589 10.94 5.08 -2.18
CA TYR A 589 10.00 4.20 -1.46
C TYR A 589 8.69 4.92 -1.09
N PRO A 590 7.71 5.01 -1.99
CA PRO A 590 6.36 5.16 -1.50
C PRO A 590 6.09 3.91 -0.65
N VAL A 591 5.41 4.13 0.46
CA VAL A 591 4.40 3.34 1.18
C VAL A 591 3.70 2.20 0.38
N ASN A 592 4.38 1.49 -0.52
CA ASN A 592 3.87 0.43 -1.41
C ASN A 592 4.26 -0.96 -0.93
N THR A 593 4.89 -1.08 0.24
CA THR A 593 4.73 -2.27 1.11
C THR A 593 3.35 -2.32 1.77
N PHE A 594 2.47 -1.38 1.42
CA PHE A 594 1.14 -1.21 1.97
C PHE A 594 0.01 -1.47 0.94
N LEU A 595 0.36 -1.73 -0.33
CA LEU A 595 -0.58 -1.89 -1.45
C LEU A 595 -0.60 -3.28 -2.10
N MET A 596 0.21 -4.21 -1.60
CA MET A 596 0.12 -5.66 -1.90
C MET A 596 0.00 -6.51 -0.63
N SER A 597 0.05 -5.90 0.56
CA SER A 597 -0.42 -6.53 1.80
C SER A 597 -1.92 -6.33 1.90
N SER A 598 -2.61 -7.26 2.54
CA SER A 598 -4.03 -7.17 2.92
C SER A 598 -4.35 -5.99 3.86
N PHE A 599 -3.45 -5.01 4.02
CA PHE A 599 -3.46 -4.05 5.12
C PHE A 599 -2.88 -2.69 4.70
N ALA A 600 -3.71 -1.63 4.75
CA ALA A 600 -3.41 -0.26 4.36
C ALA A 600 -3.48 0.76 5.57
N ILE A 601 -2.55 1.72 5.78
CA ILE A 601 -2.47 2.62 6.96
C ILE A 601 -2.67 4.02 6.40
N LEU A 602 -3.80 4.65 6.73
CA LEU A 602 -4.14 6.00 6.29
C LEU A 602 -3.50 7.10 7.17
N GLY A 603 -2.81 6.70 8.25
CA GLY A 603 -2.16 7.61 9.20
C GLY A 603 -3.06 8.09 10.34
N ASN A 604 -2.72 9.24 10.93
CA ASN A 604 -3.41 9.81 12.08
C ASN A 604 -4.35 10.94 11.61
N THR A 605 -5.64 10.85 11.93
CA THR A 605 -6.65 11.84 11.60
C THR A 605 -7.22 12.44 12.88
N LYS A 606 -7.33 13.77 12.96
CA LYS A 606 -8.00 14.46 14.06
C LYS A 606 -9.31 15.07 13.57
N VAL A 607 -10.42 14.73 14.22
CA VAL A 607 -11.76 15.26 13.89
C VAL A 607 -12.29 16.06 15.07
N ASN A 608 -12.64 17.32 14.88
CA ASN A 608 -12.94 18.25 15.96
C ASN A 608 -14.44 18.39 16.27
N ASN A 609 -15.31 17.86 15.40
CA ASN A 609 -16.76 17.88 15.56
C ASN A 609 -17.43 16.67 14.86
N ALA A 610 -18.75 16.56 14.99
CA ALA A 610 -19.53 15.44 14.46
C ALA A 610 -19.53 15.37 12.93
N ASP A 611 -19.55 16.52 12.25
CA ASP A 611 -19.56 16.58 10.78
C ASP A 611 -18.21 16.12 10.20
N GLU A 612 -17.10 16.55 10.82
CA GLU A 612 -15.75 16.07 10.47
C GLU A 612 -15.60 14.57 10.68
N LEU A 613 -16.18 14.03 11.76
CA LEU A 613 -16.19 12.58 12.01
C LEU A 613 -16.97 11.82 10.92
N GLU A 614 -18.13 12.33 10.50
CA GLU A 614 -18.93 11.68 9.45
C GLU A 614 -18.26 11.79 8.07
N ASN A 615 -17.65 12.93 7.76
CA ASN A 615 -16.90 13.14 6.51
C ASN A 615 -15.70 12.21 6.42
N PHE A 616 -14.90 12.11 7.47
CA PHE A 616 -13.77 11.19 7.54
C PHE A 616 -14.19 9.73 7.28
N VAL A 617 -15.29 9.31 7.90
CA VAL A 617 -15.81 7.96 7.75
C VAL A 617 -16.29 7.68 6.32
N ASN A 618 -16.97 8.65 5.68
CA ASN A 618 -17.38 8.55 4.28
C ASN A 618 -16.18 8.54 3.32
N GLU A 619 -15.15 9.31 3.63
CA GLU A 619 -13.92 9.38 2.87
C GLU A 619 -13.16 8.04 2.88
N VAL A 620 -13.00 7.40 4.05
CA VAL A 620 -12.40 6.05 4.14
C VAL A 620 -13.19 5.03 3.33
N ALA A 621 -14.52 5.09 3.38
CA ALA A 621 -15.39 4.22 2.58
C ALA A 621 -15.25 4.48 1.07
N TYR A 622 -15.09 5.74 0.66
CA TYR A 622 -14.91 6.14 -0.74
C TYR A 622 -13.53 5.75 -1.29
N ARG A 623 -12.45 5.97 -0.52
CA ARG A 623 -11.06 5.66 -0.91
C ARG A 623 -10.85 4.18 -1.27
N LEU A 624 -11.63 3.27 -0.70
CA LEU A 624 -11.60 1.85 -1.08
C LEU A 624 -12.37 1.53 -2.36
N ASN A 625 -13.40 2.31 -2.68
CA ASN A 625 -14.26 2.13 -3.85
C ASN A 625 -13.54 2.44 -5.18
N GLU A 626 -12.51 3.30 -5.18
CA GLU A 626 -11.70 3.59 -6.37
C GLU A 626 -10.51 2.63 -6.57
N SER A 627 -10.13 1.89 -5.53
CA SER A 627 -8.85 1.15 -5.47
C SER A 627 -8.87 -0.32 -5.96
N GLN A 628 -10.05 -0.87 -6.34
CA GLN A 628 -10.22 -2.28 -6.71
C GLN A 628 -9.62 -3.30 -5.70
N MET A 629 -9.57 -2.96 -4.40
CA MET A 629 -8.98 -3.86 -3.40
C MET A 629 -9.79 -5.17 -3.24
N PRO A 630 -9.11 -6.33 -3.08
CA PRO A 630 -9.76 -7.64 -2.94
C PRO A 630 -10.56 -7.73 -1.63
N GLN A 631 -11.53 -8.65 -1.61
CA GLN A 631 -12.24 -9.01 -0.38
C GLN A 631 -11.24 -9.36 0.74
N GLY A 632 -11.39 -8.74 1.91
CA GLY A 632 -10.47 -8.89 3.04
C GLY A 632 -9.33 -7.88 3.09
N ALA A 633 -9.32 -6.85 2.24
CA ALA A 633 -8.40 -5.73 2.39
C ALA A 633 -8.80 -4.82 3.58
N HIS A 634 -7.80 -4.34 4.31
CA HIS A 634 -7.97 -3.48 5.49
C HIS A 634 -7.44 -2.06 5.25
N LEU A 635 -8.07 -1.05 5.84
CA LEU A 635 -7.52 0.30 6.04
C LEU A 635 -7.48 0.59 7.55
N THR A 636 -6.42 1.17 8.09
CA THR A 636 -6.29 1.43 9.52
C THR A 636 -5.56 2.75 9.81
N GLY A 637 -5.63 3.24 11.05
CA GLY A 637 -4.91 4.42 11.49
C GLY A 637 -5.25 4.81 12.92
N ILE A 638 -4.85 6.01 13.32
CA ILE A 638 -5.28 6.63 14.59
C ILE A 638 -6.31 7.70 14.28
N LEU A 639 -7.41 7.72 15.02
CA LEU A 639 -8.44 8.74 14.98
C LEU A 639 -8.44 9.46 16.33
N THR A 640 -8.08 10.74 16.34
CA THR A 640 -8.14 11.60 17.53
C THR A 640 -9.47 12.34 17.55
N ILE A 641 -10.28 12.11 18.60
CA ILE A 641 -11.56 12.78 18.83
C ILE A 641 -11.44 13.60 20.13
N PRO A 642 -11.16 14.92 20.06
CA PRO A 642 -10.96 15.78 21.22
C PRO A 642 -12.28 16.28 21.83
N PHE A 643 -13.44 15.96 21.24
CA PHE A 643 -14.75 16.41 21.69
C PHE A 643 -15.56 15.29 22.33
N THR A 644 -16.33 15.64 23.36
CA THR A 644 -17.25 14.74 24.05
C THR A 644 -18.53 14.54 23.24
N ASN A 645 -19.25 13.46 23.53
CA ASN A 645 -20.57 13.14 22.99
C ASN A 645 -20.59 12.87 21.48
N SER A 646 -19.48 12.37 20.93
CA SER A 646 -19.40 11.87 19.55
C SER A 646 -20.32 10.67 19.33
N ALA A 647 -20.65 10.35 18.07
CA ALA A 647 -21.49 9.19 17.75
C ALA A 647 -20.86 7.86 18.23
N ILE A 648 -19.52 7.78 18.25
CA ILE A 648 -18.77 6.66 18.82
C ILE A 648 -18.90 6.63 20.35
N ALA A 649 -18.75 7.77 21.02
CA ALA A 649 -18.90 7.90 22.48
C ALA A 649 -20.32 7.55 22.95
N GLN A 650 -21.34 7.98 22.20
CA GLN A 650 -22.74 7.62 22.43
C GLN A 650 -22.98 6.13 22.25
N ALA A 651 -22.44 5.54 21.18
CA ALA A 651 -22.52 4.10 20.93
C ALA A 651 -21.78 3.27 21.98
N LEU A 652 -20.80 3.83 22.69
CA LEU A 652 -20.09 3.17 23.79
C LEU A 652 -20.76 3.38 25.15
N GLY A 653 -21.75 4.26 25.27
CA GLY A 653 -22.40 4.59 26.55
C GLY A 653 -21.57 5.53 27.43
N TYR A 654 -20.51 6.14 26.91
CA TYR A 654 -19.61 7.04 27.62
C TYR A 654 -19.64 8.45 26.99
N PRO A 655 -20.66 9.27 27.24
CA PRO A 655 -20.83 10.56 26.57
C PRO A 655 -19.69 11.55 26.80
N ASN A 656 -18.83 11.36 27.80
CA ASN A 656 -17.66 12.19 28.05
C ASN A 656 -16.35 11.64 27.45
N LEU A 657 -16.43 10.55 26.67
CA LEU A 657 -15.26 9.93 26.07
C LEU A 657 -14.71 10.80 24.93
N SER A 658 -13.43 11.16 25.05
CA SER A 658 -12.61 11.85 24.06
C SER A 658 -11.19 11.29 24.14
N GLY A 659 -10.49 11.16 23.02
CA GLY A 659 -9.14 10.62 23.00
C GLY A 659 -8.73 10.06 21.65
N ASP A 660 -7.67 9.26 21.68
CA ASP A 660 -7.13 8.59 20.50
C ASP A 660 -7.68 7.17 20.40
N PHE A 661 -8.10 6.82 19.19
CA PHE A 661 -8.66 5.52 18.88
C PHE A 661 -7.91 4.90 17.70
N GLN A 662 -7.53 3.63 17.81
CA GLN A 662 -7.12 2.86 16.65
C GLN A 662 -8.37 2.47 15.86
N TRP A 663 -8.36 2.69 14.56
CA TRP A 663 -9.46 2.28 13.69
C TRP A 663 -9.02 1.30 12.62
N ASP A 664 -9.93 0.45 12.15
CA ASP A 664 -9.73 -0.51 11.06
C ASP A 664 -11.02 -0.61 10.24
N TYR A 665 -10.94 -0.41 8.94
CA TYR A 665 -12.00 -0.71 7.99
C TYR A 665 -11.64 -1.96 7.21
N THR A 666 -12.48 -2.99 7.24
CA THR A 666 -12.32 -4.21 6.45
C THR A 666 -13.31 -4.25 5.29
N CYS A 667 -12.82 -4.48 4.07
CA CYS A 667 -13.65 -4.67 2.87
C CYS A 667 -14.28 -6.07 2.84
N THR A 668 -15.61 -6.18 2.73
CA THR A 668 -16.32 -7.46 2.84
C THR A 668 -16.80 -8.07 1.52
N ALA A 669 -16.81 -7.34 0.39
CA ALA A 669 -17.12 -7.91 -0.93
C ALA A 669 -16.58 -7.07 -2.12
N GLY A 670 -16.02 -7.77 -3.11
CA GLY A 670 -15.29 -7.21 -4.27
C GLY A 670 -16.11 -6.56 -5.38
N ASN A 671 -17.29 -6.00 -5.10
CA ASN A 671 -17.98 -5.05 -5.99
C ASN A 671 -19.04 -4.29 -5.18
N HIS A 672 -18.68 -3.07 -4.74
CA HIS A 672 -19.50 -2.01 -4.14
C HIS A 672 -19.82 -2.06 -2.63
N ASN A 673 -19.36 -1.01 -1.93
CA ASN A 673 -19.85 -0.38 -0.69
C ASN A 673 -20.31 -1.30 0.46
N THR A 674 -19.65 -2.43 0.68
CA THR A 674 -19.85 -3.24 1.90
C THR A 674 -18.53 -3.44 2.63
N GLY A 675 -18.50 -2.99 3.88
CA GLY A 675 -17.36 -3.15 4.76
C GLY A 675 -17.69 -2.75 6.19
N MET A 676 -16.80 -3.12 7.10
CA MET A 676 -16.97 -2.92 8.54
C MET A 676 -15.88 -1.99 9.05
N PHE A 677 -16.29 -0.82 9.54
CA PHE A 677 -15.42 0.11 10.23
C PHE A 677 -15.42 -0.24 11.72
N THR A 678 -14.24 -0.39 12.31
CA THR A 678 -13.99 -0.80 13.69
C THR A 678 -13.12 0.25 14.36
N VAL A 679 -13.38 0.54 15.64
CA VAL A 679 -12.63 1.50 16.45
C VAL A 679 -12.36 0.90 17.83
N LYS A 680 -11.12 1.03 18.33
CA LYS A 680 -10.66 0.53 19.63
C LYS A 680 -9.88 1.62 20.36
N GLY A 681 -10.04 1.72 21.68
CA GLY A 681 -9.23 2.64 22.49
C GLY A 681 -7.75 2.26 22.45
N VAL A 682 -6.86 3.24 22.24
CA VAL A 682 -5.41 3.01 22.10
C VAL A 682 -4.76 2.61 23.43
N ASN A 683 -5.26 3.11 24.56
CA ASN A 683 -4.64 2.88 25.87
C ASN A 683 -5.33 1.79 26.70
N ASP A 684 -6.55 1.43 26.32
CA ASP A 684 -7.48 0.72 27.19
C ASP A 684 -7.80 -0.67 26.64
N HIS A 685 -7.80 -0.87 25.31
CA HIS A 685 -8.22 -2.09 24.57
C HIS A 685 -9.54 -2.77 25.02
N GLN A 686 -10.26 -2.23 26.02
CA GLN A 686 -11.41 -2.89 26.66
C GLN A 686 -12.72 -2.72 25.89
N PHE A 687 -12.76 -1.79 24.93
CA PHE A 687 -13.94 -1.51 24.13
C PHE A 687 -13.63 -1.55 22.64
N GLN A 688 -14.62 -1.97 21.87
CA GLN A 688 -14.60 -1.97 20.42
C GLN A 688 -15.95 -1.47 19.91
N ALA A 689 -15.93 -0.39 19.13
CA ALA A 689 -17.09 0.09 18.40
C ALA A 689 -16.97 -0.27 16.92
N PHE A 690 -18.09 -0.51 16.24
CA PHE A 690 -18.11 -0.81 14.82
C PHE A 690 -19.34 -0.21 14.12
N ARG A 691 -19.22 0.01 12.82
CA ARG A 691 -20.29 0.53 11.93
C ARG A 691 -20.15 -0.15 10.58
N GLN A 692 -21.27 -0.58 9.99
CA GLN A 692 -21.27 -1.19 8.66
C GLN A 692 -21.70 -0.16 7.60
N PHE A 693 -21.07 -0.20 6.43
CA PHE A 693 -21.50 0.54 5.25
C PHE A 693 -22.26 -0.39 4.33
N THR A 694 -23.50 -0.05 3.96
CA THR A 694 -24.23 -0.74 2.90
C THR A 694 -25.02 0.29 2.07
N LYS A 695 -25.11 0.09 0.74
CA LYS A 695 -26.00 0.88 -0.13
C LYS A 695 -27.48 0.42 -0.02
N LEU A 696 -27.71 -0.74 0.60
CA LEU A 696 -29.05 -1.23 0.93
C LEU A 696 -29.51 -0.43 2.15
N LYS A 697 -30.51 0.42 1.97
CA LYS A 697 -31.08 1.31 3.01
C LYS A 697 -31.70 0.52 4.17
N GLU A 698 -30.88 -0.13 4.98
CA GLU A 698 -31.21 -0.75 6.25
C GLU A 698 -30.79 0.24 7.35
N PRO A 699 -31.70 1.05 7.92
CA PRO A 699 -31.36 2.15 8.83
C PRO A 699 -30.61 1.68 10.08
N HIS A 700 -30.78 0.41 10.43
CA HIS A 700 -30.17 -0.20 11.60
C HIS A 700 -28.65 -0.40 11.43
N TRP A 701 -28.12 -0.81 10.27
CA TRP A 701 -26.68 -1.07 10.13
C TRP A 701 -25.81 0.19 9.93
N SER A 702 -26.45 1.35 9.69
CA SER A 702 -25.78 2.63 9.40
C SER A 702 -25.28 3.42 10.63
N LYS A 703 -25.43 2.89 11.85
CA LYS A 703 -25.05 3.55 13.11
C LYS A 703 -23.85 2.85 13.75
N TRP A 704 -23.19 3.53 14.68
CA TRP A 704 -22.15 2.95 15.52
C TRP A 704 -22.76 2.01 16.57
N TYR A 705 -22.14 0.85 16.74
CA TYR A 705 -22.46 -0.20 17.71
C TYR A 705 -21.23 -0.54 18.54
N ALA A 706 -21.37 -1.03 19.76
CA ALA A 706 -20.25 -1.43 20.60
C ALA A 706 -20.36 -2.88 21.07
N MET A 707 -19.23 -3.59 21.05
CA MET A 707 -19.08 -4.87 21.75
C MET A 707 -18.80 -4.61 23.23
N ASN A 708 -19.24 -5.52 24.11
CA ASN A 708 -18.99 -5.48 25.56
C ASN A 708 -19.68 -4.31 26.30
N GLN A 709 -20.79 -3.78 25.80
CA GLN A 709 -21.57 -2.81 26.59
C GLN A 709 -22.00 -3.46 27.91
N THR A 710 -21.66 -2.80 29.02
CA THR A 710 -22.21 -3.13 30.33
C THR A 710 -23.60 -2.50 30.41
N THR A 711 -24.66 -3.31 30.44
CA THR A 711 -26.02 -2.82 30.57
C THR A 711 -26.58 -3.11 31.97
N GLU A 712 -27.42 -2.20 32.46
CA GLU A 712 -28.20 -2.46 33.69
C GLU A 712 -29.16 -3.62 33.46
N VAL A 713 -29.17 -4.58 34.38
CA VAL A 713 -30.07 -5.73 34.31
C VAL A 713 -31.40 -5.40 34.98
N SER A 714 -32.44 -5.20 34.18
CA SER A 714 -33.80 -5.00 34.67
C SER A 714 -34.50 -6.32 35.04
N GLY A 715 -35.28 -6.33 36.12
CA GLY A 715 -36.18 -7.45 36.46
C GLY A 715 -35.70 -8.38 37.58
N ALA A 716 -34.46 -8.25 38.05
CA ALA A 716 -33.97 -8.99 39.21
C ALA A 716 -34.61 -8.47 40.50
N ASN A 717 -35.22 -9.36 41.27
CA ASN A 717 -35.95 -9.07 42.50
C ASN A 717 -35.30 -9.80 43.68
N PRO A 718 -34.37 -9.16 44.41
CA PRO A 718 -33.78 -9.75 45.62
C PRO A 718 -34.81 -9.76 46.77
N GLY A 719 -34.94 -10.90 47.44
CA GLY A 719 -35.78 -11.02 48.64
C GLY A 719 -35.19 -10.32 49.86
N GLY A 720 -35.97 -10.16 50.94
CA GLY A 720 -35.54 -9.42 52.14
C GLY A 720 -34.34 -9.99 52.91
N ASN A 721 -33.90 -11.21 52.58
CA ASN A 721 -32.72 -11.86 53.15
C ASN A 721 -31.44 -11.61 52.31
N ILE A 722 -31.51 -10.72 51.31
CA ILE A 722 -30.39 -10.36 50.43
C ILE A 722 -29.88 -8.96 50.79
N THR A 723 -28.56 -8.81 50.89
CA THR A 723 -27.87 -7.52 51.03
C THR A 723 -26.70 -7.42 50.05
N ASP A 724 -26.18 -6.22 49.81
CA ASP A 724 -25.09 -5.93 48.86
C ASP A 724 -25.32 -6.51 47.45
N PHE A 725 -26.58 -6.50 46.97
CA PHE A 725 -26.91 -7.00 45.63
C PHE A 725 -26.53 -6.01 44.55
N TRP A 726 -25.70 -6.50 43.63
CA TRP A 726 -25.30 -5.80 42.42
C TRP A 726 -25.34 -6.81 41.27
N ILE A 727 -25.74 -6.34 40.09
CA ILE A 727 -25.80 -7.14 38.88
C ILE A 727 -25.46 -6.30 37.66
N GLN A 728 -24.68 -6.87 36.75
CA GLN A 728 -24.38 -6.29 35.47
C GLN A 728 -24.43 -7.35 34.37
N ARG A 729 -24.55 -6.90 33.12
CA ARG A 729 -24.50 -7.76 31.96
C ARG A 729 -23.48 -7.26 30.96
N ILE A 730 -22.63 -8.16 30.49
CA ILE A 730 -21.62 -7.93 29.46
C ILE A 730 -21.85 -8.96 28.36
N ASN A 731 -22.40 -8.53 27.22
CA ASN A 731 -22.84 -9.41 26.12
C ASN A 731 -23.81 -10.52 26.58
N ASN A 732 -23.39 -11.79 26.50
CA ASN A 732 -24.16 -12.96 26.92
C ASN A 732 -23.88 -13.35 28.37
N THR A 733 -22.93 -12.67 29.01
CA THR A 733 -22.48 -12.97 30.36
C THR A 733 -23.20 -12.06 31.35
N VAL A 734 -23.83 -12.65 32.34
CA VAL A 734 -24.41 -11.95 33.49
C VAL A 734 -23.52 -12.22 34.68
N GLU A 735 -23.17 -11.16 35.38
CA GLU A 735 -22.36 -11.18 36.58
C GLU A 735 -23.15 -10.52 37.69
N PHE A 736 -23.24 -11.18 38.84
CA PHE A 736 -23.88 -10.57 39.99
C PHE A 736 -23.22 -11.03 41.28
N GLN A 737 -23.30 -10.17 42.28
CA GLN A 737 -22.77 -10.38 43.61
C GLN A 737 -23.86 -10.04 44.61
N CYS A 738 -23.99 -10.86 45.66
CA CYS A 738 -24.68 -10.43 46.88
C CYS A 738 -24.33 -11.27 48.09
N LYS A 739 -24.95 -10.91 49.22
CA LYS A 739 -24.93 -11.68 50.45
C LYS A 739 -26.29 -12.28 50.70
N ILE A 740 -26.35 -13.60 50.89
CA ILE A 740 -27.56 -14.31 51.31
C ILE A 740 -27.47 -14.62 52.80
N HIS A 741 -28.42 -14.14 53.59
CA HIS A 741 -28.69 -14.70 54.91
C HIS A 741 -29.57 -15.95 54.76
N ALA A 742 -28.95 -17.12 54.72
CA ALA A 742 -29.66 -18.37 54.49
C ALA A 742 -30.30 -18.85 55.80
N ASP A 743 -31.62 -19.09 55.78
CA ASP A 743 -32.43 -19.44 56.94
C ASP A 743 -33.19 -20.77 56.77
N SER A 744 -32.78 -21.59 55.80
CA SER A 744 -33.48 -22.82 55.41
C SER A 744 -32.49 -23.96 55.13
N ASN A 745 -32.75 -25.12 55.73
CA ASN A 745 -32.06 -26.39 55.47
C ASN A 745 -32.62 -27.16 54.26
N THR A 746 -33.69 -26.64 53.64
CA THR A 746 -34.17 -27.08 52.33
C THR A 746 -33.94 -25.98 51.29
N TRP A 747 -33.95 -26.34 50.01
CA TRP A 747 -33.77 -25.38 48.92
C TRP A 747 -34.86 -24.30 48.96
N LYS A 748 -34.43 -23.04 49.15
CA LYS A 748 -35.29 -21.85 49.14
C LYS A 748 -34.80 -20.87 48.09
N THR A 749 -35.71 -20.22 47.39
CA THR A 749 -35.38 -19.16 46.42
C THR A 749 -35.18 -17.82 47.14
N TYR A 750 -34.08 -17.13 46.84
CA TYR A 750 -33.73 -15.84 47.45
C TYR A 750 -33.73 -14.68 46.44
N ILE A 751 -33.53 -14.95 45.15
CA ILE A 751 -33.62 -13.94 44.07
C ILE A 751 -34.46 -14.54 42.95
N THR A 752 -35.38 -13.75 42.39
CA THR A 752 -36.15 -14.11 41.19
C THR A 752 -35.92 -13.09 40.07
N GLY A 753 -36.25 -13.47 38.83
CA GLY A 753 -36.19 -12.54 37.69
C GLY A 753 -34.77 -12.21 37.22
N LEU A 754 -33.78 -13.02 37.59
CA LEU A 754 -32.46 -12.94 36.95
C LEU A 754 -32.60 -13.33 35.47
N PRO A 755 -31.78 -12.76 34.55
CA PRO A 755 -31.78 -13.16 33.15
C PRO A 755 -31.65 -14.68 33.01
N LEU A 756 -32.46 -15.30 32.15
CA LEU A 756 -32.59 -16.76 32.09
C LEU A 756 -31.24 -17.41 31.71
N PRO A 757 -30.66 -18.30 32.53
CA PRO A 757 -29.45 -19.04 32.17
C PRO A 757 -29.71 -20.03 31.03
N LEU A 758 -28.66 -20.37 30.26
CA LEU A 758 -28.76 -21.40 29.21
C LEU A 758 -29.09 -22.81 29.75
N LYS A 759 -28.64 -23.13 30.96
CA LYS A 759 -28.81 -24.42 31.63
C LYS A 759 -29.01 -24.20 33.13
N ASP A 760 -29.60 -25.18 33.81
CA ASP A 760 -29.60 -25.20 35.27
C ASP A 760 -28.16 -25.15 35.80
N GLY A 761 -27.89 -24.26 36.74
CA GLY A 761 -26.61 -24.15 37.41
C GLY A 761 -26.32 -25.40 38.24
N LEU A 762 -25.04 -25.73 38.37
CA LEU A 762 -24.62 -26.76 39.31
C LEU A 762 -24.88 -26.27 40.74
N SER A 763 -25.18 -27.22 41.63
CA SER A 763 -25.21 -26.92 43.07
C SER A 763 -23.78 -26.75 43.56
N ILE A 764 -23.40 -25.53 43.90
CA ILE A 764 -22.03 -25.17 44.25
C ILE A 764 -21.93 -24.98 45.76
N PRO A 765 -20.94 -25.59 46.44
CA PRO A 765 -20.69 -25.32 47.85
C PRO A 765 -20.14 -23.90 48.03
N VAL A 766 -20.72 -23.16 48.96
CA VAL A 766 -20.31 -21.81 49.37
C VAL A 766 -20.01 -21.79 50.86
N TRP A 767 -19.00 -21.03 51.26
CA TRP A 767 -18.57 -20.93 52.65
C TRP A 767 -19.16 -19.68 53.30
N GLY A 768 -19.68 -19.83 54.53
CA GLY A 768 -20.18 -18.69 55.32
C GLY A 768 -19.06 -17.71 55.67
N GLU A 769 -19.39 -16.49 56.13
CA GLU A 769 -18.40 -15.44 56.43
C GLU A 769 -17.32 -15.86 57.44
N GLY A 770 -17.59 -16.85 58.30
CA GLY A 770 -16.62 -17.45 59.21
C GLY A 770 -15.81 -18.64 58.67
N GLN A 771 -15.98 -19.01 57.39
CA GLN A 771 -15.38 -20.16 56.68
C GLN A 771 -15.55 -21.54 57.33
N ASN A 772 -16.40 -21.66 58.35
CA ASN A 772 -16.58 -22.90 59.13
C ASN A 772 -17.88 -23.63 58.81
N ARG A 773 -18.69 -23.10 57.88
CA ARG A 773 -20.02 -23.61 57.51
C ARG A 773 -20.16 -23.63 56.00
N ILE A 774 -20.74 -24.71 55.47
CA ILE A 774 -20.95 -24.91 54.03
C ILE A 774 -22.45 -24.78 53.75
N GLY A 775 -22.80 -23.92 52.80
CA GLY A 775 -24.11 -23.89 52.15
C GLY A 775 -24.01 -24.36 50.71
N PHE A 776 -25.13 -24.63 50.06
CA PHE A 776 -25.18 -24.95 48.63
C PHE A 776 -26.06 -23.96 47.91
N VAL A 777 -25.54 -23.37 46.84
CA VAL A 777 -26.25 -22.41 45.99
C VAL A 777 -26.45 -22.99 44.59
N ASN A 778 -27.57 -22.66 43.95
CA ASN A 778 -27.90 -23.06 42.59
C ASN A 778 -28.67 -21.93 41.89
N LEU A 779 -28.26 -21.56 40.68
CA LEU A 779 -29.02 -20.70 39.78
C LEU A 779 -29.80 -21.55 38.77
N ASP A 780 -31.13 -21.60 38.87
CA ASP A 780 -31.92 -22.43 37.95
C ASP A 780 -32.20 -21.74 36.60
N LYS A 781 -32.56 -22.53 35.59
CA LYS A 781 -32.91 -22.08 34.23
C LYS A 781 -34.11 -21.12 34.17
N GLY A 782 -34.85 -21.00 35.27
CA GLY A 782 -35.95 -20.07 35.44
C GLY A 782 -35.51 -18.69 35.93
N GLY A 783 -34.20 -18.44 36.06
CA GLY A 783 -33.67 -17.16 36.53
C GLY A 783 -33.86 -16.96 38.03
N LYS A 784 -33.81 -18.06 38.81
CA LYS A 784 -33.94 -18.00 40.27
C LYS A 784 -32.68 -18.47 40.95
N LEU A 785 -32.22 -17.69 41.92
CA LEU A 785 -31.15 -18.10 42.80
C LEU A 785 -31.71 -18.81 44.02
N ASN A 786 -31.36 -20.08 44.15
CA ASN A 786 -31.78 -20.96 45.20
C ASN A 786 -30.59 -21.28 46.12
N MET A 787 -30.85 -21.37 47.42
CA MET A 787 -29.84 -21.77 48.40
C MET A 787 -30.43 -22.66 49.48
N ARG A 788 -29.63 -23.59 49.98
CA ARG A 788 -29.87 -24.31 51.24
C ARG A 788 -28.64 -24.25 52.14
N SER A 789 -28.84 -24.20 53.44
CA SER A 789 -27.78 -24.37 54.42
C SER A 789 -28.29 -25.12 55.64
N ASP A 790 -27.48 -26.06 56.15
CA ASP A 790 -27.83 -26.85 57.34
C ASP A 790 -27.88 -25.99 58.61
N THR A 791 -27.29 -24.78 58.59
CA THR A 791 -27.31 -23.82 59.71
C THR A 791 -27.47 -22.40 59.22
N ASN A 792 -28.27 -21.59 59.93
CA ASN A 792 -28.44 -20.18 59.61
C ASN A 792 -27.09 -19.44 59.63
N ASP A 793 -26.72 -18.83 58.51
CA ASP A 793 -25.48 -18.08 58.35
C ASP A 793 -25.57 -17.14 57.13
N THR A 794 -24.61 -16.23 57.00
CA THR A 794 -24.48 -15.32 55.87
C THR A 794 -23.41 -15.80 54.90
N TYR A 795 -23.76 -15.80 53.61
CA TYR A 795 -22.92 -16.31 52.54
C TYR A 795 -22.70 -15.24 51.49
N ASN A 796 -21.43 -14.91 51.27
CA ASN A 796 -20.99 -13.99 50.23
C ASN A 796 -20.72 -14.80 48.97
N PHE A 797 -21.34 -14.41 47.87
CA PHE A 797 -21.10 -15.09 46.61
C PHE A 797 -21.12 -14.10 45.45
N HIS A 798 -20.23 -14.37 44.52
CA HIS A 798 -20.12 -13.72 43.23
C HIS A 798 -20.38 -14.83 42.20
N TYR A 799 -21.25 -14.56 41.24
CA TYR A 799 -21.63 -15.56 40.25
C TYR A 799 -21.70 -14.98 38.85
N THR A 800 -21.09 -15.69 37.91
CA THR A 800 -21.02 -15.32 36.50
C THR A 800 -21.59 -16.46 35.66
N TYR A 801 -22.52 -16.16 34.74
CA TYR A 801 -23.16 -17.17 33.91
C TYR A 801 -23.58 -16.66 32.53
N LEU A 802 -23.79 -17.58 31.59
CA LEU A 802 -24.29 -17.27 30.24
C LEU A 802 -25.83 -17.27 30.21
N ALA A 803 -26.41 -16.17 29.76
CA ALA A 803 -27.86 -16.01 29.58
C ALA A 803 -28.35 -16.51 28.21
N LYS A 804 -29.63 -16.91 28.14
CA LYS A 804 -30.28 -17.60 27.01
C LYS A 804 -30.60 -16.70 25.81
N SER A 805 -30.83 -15.42 26.02
CA SER A 805 -31.08 -14.43 24.96
C SER A 805 -30.26 -13.17 25.19
N THR A 806 -29.73 -12.60 24.11
CA THR A 806 -29.47 -11.15 23.99
C THR A 806 -30.81 -10.45 23.79
N ASP A 807 -31.02 -9.26 24.37
CA ASP A 807 -32.08 -8.36 23.86
C ASP A 807 -31.69 -7.76 22.49
N TYR A 808 -30.56 -8.20 21.92
CA TYR A 808 -30.21 -7.99 20.53
C TYR A 808 -30.69 -9.18 19.72
N ASP A 809 -31.90 -9.08 19.18
CA ASP A 809 -32.20 -9.68 17.88
C ASP A 809 -31.25 -9.01 16.89
N ILE A 810 -30.23 -9.73 16.44
CA ILE A 810 -29.59 -9.46 15.17
C ILE A 810 -30.26 -10.43 14.19
N PRO A 811 -31.26 -9.98 13.41
CA PRO A 811 -31.79 -10.80 12.34
C PRO A 811 -30.67 -10.96 11.31
N TYR A 812 -30.31 -12.21 11.01
CA TYR A 812 -29.55 -12.53 9.80
C TYR A 812 -30.38 -12.30 8.55
#